data_AF-A0A5B9Y5B7-F1
#
_entry.id   AF-A0A5B9Y5B7-F1
#
_cell.length_a   1.000
_cell.length_b   1.000
_cell.length_c   1.000
_cell.angle_alpha   90.00
_cell.angle_beta   90.00
_cell.angle_gamma   90.00
#
_symmetry.space_group_name_H-M   'P 1'
#
loop_
_entity.id
_entity.type
_entity.pdbx_description
1 polymer ?
#
loop_
_entity_poly.entity_id
_entity_poly.type
_entity_poly.pdbx_seq_one_letter_code
_entity_poly.pdbx_strand_id
1 'polypeptide(L)'
;MFRNRFIEIYTPEIGAAAVNEILSKSKKILQDTLEDGKPNCKTGIIVGKVQSGKTSNFLGLIAEAFDSDMYDIVFLIGGVDNELLSQNKDRVSEVYSDVKNNKRRISGIFSSDEFGADRKADWVESNRRFLSSSKDKKSIITVLKNINHLSNLESILTYYKDIFKDKRILIIDDEGDQGTLDGNANTNKEPRTKWNQKISDIKDQIEQFSYLSVTATPYANMLIQQNDELSPKFVRTTKPGKGYCGLETFHGEDSDKYLVEIPEHELENLYSLDEKQFKNKDINPSLEKALSYFLCASLSLINEESKNKYFEMLINTDRETGYHDEFKEKIRIYLDKIVEIAEELEEDPNSIMKKTYHEFINLGFEMINNRKLDESNPKDCAFIEDFLGIIEDTRAFSINSKGDRFGENKQQRFRIYIGSNLLGRGITLKNLLVTYMTRTAKSKNQADTILQRARWFGYRGKTLKYMKIFIIERLIKEFFDISVLENDLWEKLDRIETGELSVEGFMNSIFFSLDDETLKITRPNVANYKPVGIFSWLNQNMVHPTKEIERMFYKNVEEQSKNIELGGRRFEYKDYESLTEFTKESNISSYIFKKINLESRYEIAEANFKEFPVRVILMKPQNRDKPFRSVSEKQRFTIHASGANKDVDYNDETQYFGDSKIDYYSENKNKVIIQVYNFNYKREGEIIEEDAIAYSVFFPNYKVKGITRG
;
A
#
# COMPACT_ATOMS: atom_id res chain seq x y z
N MET A 1 -10.47 23.51 -22.62
CA MET A 1 -11.72 23.84 -21.89
C MET A 1 -11.91 22.92 -20.70
N PHE A 2 -11.76 21.61 -20.87
CA PHE A 2 -11.86 20.64 -19.77
C PHE A 2 -10.75 20.84 -18.72
N ARG A 3 -9.51 21.13 -19.16
CA ARG A 3 -8.38 21.41 -18.24
C ARG A 3 -8.62 22.64 -17.39
N ASN A 4 -9.19 23.70 -17.96
CA ASN A 4 -9.49 24.93 -17.21
C ASN A 4 -10.48 24.65 -16.08
N ARG A 5 -11.53 23.85 -16.34
CA ARG A 5 -12.49 23.44 -15.30
C ARG A 5 -11.85 22.55 -14.23
N PHE A 6 -11.02 21.60 -14.64
CA PHE A 6 -10.24 20.79 -13.70
C PHE A 6 -9.35 21.66 -12.80
N ILE A 7 -8.61 22.61 -13.39
CA ILE A 7 -7.74 23.55 -12.66
C ILE A 7 -8.55 24.41 -11.70
N GLU A 8 -9.68 24.97 -12.14
CA GLU A 8 -10.55 25.82 -11.32
C GLU A 8 -11.04 25.10 -10.06
N ILE A 9 -11.41 23.82 -10.18
CA ILE A 9 -11.98 23.03 -9.08
C ILE A 9 -10.90 22.47 -8.15
N TYR A 10 -9.79 21.94 -8.70
CA TYR A 10 -8.79 21.26 -7.89
C TYR A 10 -7.66 22.16 -7.38
N THR A 11 -7.43 23.34 -7.97
CA THR A 11 -6.39 24.27 -7.47
C THR A 11 -6.65 24.71 -6.02
N PRO A 12 -7.88 25.05 -5.61
CA PRO A 12 -8.19 25.34 -4.21
C PRO A 12 -7.97 24.15 -3.27
N GLU A 13 -8.16 22.92 -3.73
CA GLU A 13 -8.10 21.72 -2.89
C GLU A 13 -6.67 21.21 -2.67
N ILE A 14 -5.87 21.12 -3.74
CA ILE A 14 -4.56 20.47 -3.73
C ILE A 14 -3.40 21.40 -4.17
N GLY A 15 -3.72 22.63 -4.56
CA GLY A 15 -2.73 23.63 -4.98
C GLY A 15 -2.31 23.54 -6.45
N ALA A 16 -1.93 24.68 -7.02
CA ALA A 16 -1.63 24.81 -8.45
C ALA A 16 -0.46 23.92 -8.92
N ALA A 17 0.57 23.74 -8.08
CA ALA A 17 1.72 22.91 -8.41
C ALA A 17 1.31 21.42 -8.60
N ALA A 18 0.50 20.89 -7.68
CA ALA A 18 0.01 19.52 -7.76
C ALA A 18 -0.91 19.33 -8.97
N VAL A 19 -1.83 20.27 -9.23
CA VAL A 19 -2.69 20.25 -10.42
C VAL A 19 -1.86 20.21 -11.71
N ASN A 20 -0.83 21.04 -11.83
CA ASN A 20 0.04 21.08 -13.00
C ASN A 20 0.85 19.77 -13.16
N GLU A 21 1.30 19.19 -12.06
CA GLU A 21 1.96 17.89 -12.06
C GLU A 21 1.03 16.78 -12.56
N ILE A 22 -0.22 16.75 -12.09
CA ILE A 22 -1.25 15.81 -12.56
C ILE A 22 -1.42 15.94 -14.08
N LEU A 23 -1.67 17.14 -14.60
CA LEU A 23 -1.90 17.35 -16.03
C LEU A 23 -0.66 16.99 -16.88
N SER A 24 0.55 17.31 -16.41
CA SER A 24 1.81 16.92 -17.07
C SER A 24 1.97 15.40 -17.14
N LYS A 25 1.71 14.69 -16.03
CA LYS A 25 1.73 13.22 -15.99
C LYS A 25 0.65 12.62 -16.87
N SER A 26 -0.57 13.16 -16.83
CA SER A 26 -1.69 12.75 -17.67
C SER A 26 -1.32 12.79 -19.15
N LYS A 27 -0.63 13.84 -19.61
CA LYS A 27 -0.17 13.94 -21.00
C LYS A 27 0.79 12.80 -21.37
N LYS A 28 1.75 12.47 -20.50
CA LYS A 28 2.68 11.35 -20.74
C LYS A 28 1.94 10.02 -20.79
N ILE A 29 1.05 9.77 -19.84
CA ILE A 29 0.21 8.55 -19.80
C ILE A 29 -0.58 8.39 -21.11
N LEU A 30 -1.19 9.47 -21.60
CA LEU A 30 -1.96 9.46 -22.86
C LEU A 30 -1.08 9.31 -24.10
N GLN A 31 0.20 9.62 -24.05
CA GLN A 31 1.09 9.35 -25.17
C GLN A 31 1.34 7.84 -25.30
N ASP A 32 1.44 7.11 -24.19
CA ASP A 32 1.62 5.65 -24.21
C ASP A 32 0.35 4.88 -24.59
N THR A 33 -0.81 5.53 -24.54
CA THR A 33 -2.07 4.95 -25.00
C THR A 33 -2.24 5.04 -26.52
N LEU A 34 -1.32 5.72 -27.22
CA LEU A 34 -1.39 5.96 -28.65
C LEU A 34 -0.26 5.24 -29.41
N GLU A 35 -0.54 4.89 -30.66
CA GLU A 35 0.40 4.39 -31.65
C GLU A 35 0.06 5.09 -32.98
N ASP A 36 1.04 5.77 -33.59
CA ASP A 36 0.83 6.64 -34.76
C ASP A 36 -0.32 7.65 -34.62
N GLY A 37 -0.49 8.20 -33.40
CA GLY A 37 -1.53 9.18 -33.10
C GLY A 37 -2.95 8.61 -32.98
N LYS A 38 -3.12 7.29 -32.99
CA LYS A 38 -4.39 6.59 -32.80
C LYS A 38 -4.37 5.73 -31.52
N PRO A 39 -5.52 5.45 -30.90
CA PRO A 39 -5.61 4.49 -29.80
C PRO A 39 -4.96 3.14 -30.18
N ASN A 40 -4.07 2.64 -29.33
CA ASN A 40 -3.22 1.50 -29.64
C ASN A 40 -3.84 0.12 -29.35
N CYS A 41 -5.08 0.05 -28.89
CA CYS A 41 -5.79 -1.17 -28.50
C CYS A 41 -5.04 -2.02 -27.46
N LYS A 42 -4.12 -1.40 -26.68
CA LYS A 42 -3.34 -2.06 -25.62
C LYS A 42 -3.93 -1.73 -24.24
N THR A 43 -3.62 -2.62 -23.31
CA THR A 43 -3.90 -2.42 -21.89
C THR A 43 -2.68 -1.78 -21.21
N GLY A 44 -2.85 -0.61 -20.61
CA GLY A 44 -1.90 0.00 -19.70
C GLY A 44 -2.38 -0.10 -18.25
N ILE A 45 -1.46 0.08 -17.30
CA ILE A 45 -1.80 0.17 -15.89
C ILE A 45 -1.22 1.45 -15.26
N ILE A 46 -2.06 2.13 -14.47
CA ILE A 46 -1.69 3.26 -13.64
C ILE A 46 -1.72 2.81 -12.19
N VAL A 47 -0.54 2.80 -11.56
CA VAL A 47 -0.37 2.39 -10.17
C VAL A 47 -0.27 3.63 -9.27
N GLY A 48 -1.14 3.74 -8.28
CA GLY A 48 -1.06 4.77 -7.23
C GLY A 48 -0.84 4.15 -5.87
N LYS A 49 -0.54 4.96 -4.84
CA LYS A 49 -0.61 4.46 -3.46
C LYS A 49 -2.05 4.41 -2.95
N VAL A 50 -2.33 3.59 -1.94
CA VAL A 50 -3.67 3.50 -1.34
C VAL A 50 -4.07 4.87 -0.77
N GLN A 51 -5.28 5.35 -1.07
CA GLN A 51 -5.77 6.67 -0.60
C GLN A 51 -4.87 7.87 -1.03
N SER A 52 -4.15 7.76 -2.15
CA SER A 52 -3.24 8.82 -2.67
C SER A 52 -3.93 9.92 -3.49
N GLY A 53 -5.25 9.82 -3.73
CA GLY A 53 -5.98 10.78 -4.57
C GLY A 53 -6.16 10.37 -6.03
N LYS A 54 -6.20 9.05 -6.33
CA LYS A 54 -6.38 8.47 -7.69
C LYS A 54 -7.50 9.13 -8.52
N THR A 55 -8.60 9.53 -7.88
CA THR A 55 -9.73 10.21 -8.52
C THR A 55 -9.33 11.50 -9.23
N SER A 56 -8.58 12.37 -8.56
CA SER A 56 -8.09 13.61 -9.18
C SER A 56 -7.17 13.33 -10.37
N ASN A 57 -6.38 12.25 -10.31
CA ASN A 57 -5.49 11.85 -11.40
C ASN A 57 -6.25 11.43 -12.66
N PHE A 58 -7.26 10.55 -12.56
CA PHE A 58 -8.00 10.14 -13.76
C PHE A 58 -8.93 11.24 -14.25
N LEU A 59 -9.45 12.13 -13.39
CA LEU A 59 -10.18 13.30 -13.85
C LEU A 59 -9.26 14.22 -14.65
N GLY A 60 -8.06 14.54 -14.15
CA GLY A 60 -7.06 15.30 -14.91
C GLY A 60 -6.66 14.62 -16.22
N LEU A 61 -6.57 13.29 -16.22
CA LEU A 61 -6.36 12.48 -17.43
C LEU A 61 -7.47 12.66 -18.46
N ILE A 62 -8.73 12.61 -18.05
CA ILE A 62 -9.90 12.84 -18.93
C ILE A 62 -9.86 14.27 -19.50
N ALA A 63 -9.52 15.26 -18.68
CA ALA A 63 -9.42 16.64 -19.15
C ALA A 63 -8.34 16.80 -20.24
N GLU A 64 -7.16 16.22 -20.04
CA GLU A 64 -6.08 16.25 -21.02
C GLU A 64 -6.43 15.45 -22.28
N ALA A 65 -7.07 14.28 -22.14
CA ALA A 65 -7.51 13.44 -23.26
C ALA A 65 -8.47 14.17 -24.20
N PHE A 66 -9.40 14.95 -23.65
CA PHE A 66 -10.38 15.71 -24.42
C PHE A 66 -9.82 17.02 -24.98
N ASP A 67 -9.07 17.79 -24.19
CA ASP A 67 -8.52 19.07 -24.65
C ASP A 67 -7.39 18.90 -25.68
N SER A 68 -6.66 17.78 -25.64
CA SER A 68 -5.66 17.42 -26.66
C SER A 68 -6.26 16.67 -27.86
N ASP A 69 -7.60 16.58 -27.93
CA ASP A 69 -8.35 15.89 -28.99
C ASP A 69 -7.82 14.48 -29.31
N MET A 70 -7.42 13.73 -28.28
CA MET A 70 -6.92 12.35 -28.42
C MET A 70 -8.06 11.33 -28.38
N TYR A 71 -9.09 11.62 -27.57
CA TYR A 71 -10.25 10.76 -27.37
C TYR A 71 -11.56 11.56 -27.50
N ASP A 72 -12.63 10.87 -27.87
CA ASP A 72 -13.97 11.43 -28.06
C ASP A 72 -14.91 10.98 -26.95
N ILE A 73 -14.73 9.75 -26.46
CA ILE A 73 -15.57 9.14 -25.44
C ILE A 73 -14.68 8.51 -24.37
N VAL A 74 -15.08 8.64 -23.11
CA VAL A 74 -14.48 7.92 -21.97
C VAL A 74 -15.52 6.98 -21.37
N PHE A 75 -15.16 5.70 -21.23
CA PHE A 75 -15.88 4.76 -20.38
C PHE A 75 -15.14 4.65 -19.05
N LEU A 76 -15.73 5.19 -17.98
CA LEU A 76 -15.21 5.10 -16.63
C LEU A 76 -15.89 3.94 -15.92
N ILE A 77 -15.25 2.76 -15.98
CA ILE A 77 -15.73 1.54 -15.34
C ILE A 77 -15.24 1.54 -13.89
N GLY A 78 -16.14 1.37 -12.93
CA GLY A 78 -15.77 1.38 -11.51
C GLY A 78 -16.97 1.14 -10.59
N GLY A 79 -16.68 0.84 -9.32
CA GLY A 79 -17.70 0.55 -8.31
C GLY A 79 -18.41 -0.79 -8.52
N VAL A 80 -18.88 -1.39 -7.44
CA VAL A 80 -19.63 -2.67 -7.44
C VAL A 80 -21.07 -2.52 -6.94
N ASP A 81 -21.43 -1.32 -6.50
CA ASP A 81 -22.78 -0.94 -6.09
C ASP A 81 -23.18 0.44 -6.67
N ASN A 82 -24.48 0.73 -6.65
CA ASN A 82 -25.06 1.94 -7.25
C ASN A 82 -24.64 3.24 -6.55
N GLU A 83 -24.24 3.17 -5.28
CA GLU A 83 -23.79 4.36 -4.54
C GLU A 83 -22.41 4.80 -5.02
N LEU A 84 -21.48 3.86 -5.20
CA LEU A 84 -20.18 4.14 -5.83
C LEU A 84 -20.34 4.63 -7.28
N LEU A 85 -21.32 4.11 -8.01
CA LEU A 85 -21.67 4.63 -9.35
C LEU A 85 -22.13 6.09 -9.27
N SER A 86 -23.06 6.41 -8.36
CA SER A 86 -23.54 7.78 -8.15
C SER A 86 -22.39 8.70 -7.77
N GLN A 87 -21.54 8.31 -6.82
CA GLN A 87 -20.37 9.10 -6.41
C GLN A 87 -19.42 9.39 -7.58
N ASN A 88 -19.14 8.40 -8.43
CA ASN A 88 -18.30 8.60 -9.61
C ASN A 88 -18.98 9.52 -10.63
N LYS A 89 -20.29 9.38 -10.86
CA LYS A 89 -21.07 10.28 -11.71
C LYS A 89 -21.07 11.71 -11.19
N ASP A 90 -21.25 11.90 -9.89
CA ASP A 90 -21.30 13.20 -9.23
C ASP A 90 -19.94 13.90 -9.33
N ARG A 91 -18.85 13.19 -9.04
CA ARG A 91 -17.47 13.71 -9.19
C ARG A 91 -17.17 14.14 -10.62
N VAL A 92 -17.58 13.35 -11.61
CA VAL A 92 -17.41 13.70 -13.04
C VAL A 92 -18.28 14.92 -13.39
N SER A 93 -19.52 14.97 -12.89
CA SER A 93 -20.47 16.04 -13.15
C SER A 93 -20.04 17.37 -12.55
N GLU A 94 -19.53 17.36 -11.32
CA GLU A 94 -18.97 18.54 -10.65
C GLU A 94 -17.89 19.21 -11.52
N VAL A 95 -17.02 18.42 -12.14
CA VAL A 95 -15.94 18.96 -12.97
C VAL A 95 -16.40 19.35 -14.37
N TYR A 96 -17.18 18.50 -15.03
CA TYR A 96 -17.36 18.57 -16.48
C TYR A 96 -18.76 18.93 -16.98
N SER A 97 -19.78 19.00 -16.12
CA SER A 97 -21.18 19.21 -16.56
C SER A 97 -21.40 20.54 -17.28
N ASP A 98 -20.64 21.57 -16.90
CA ASP A 98 -20.77 22.94 -17.41
C ASP A 98 -19.77 23.33 -18.51
N VAL A 99 -19.02 22.37 -19.07
CA VAL A 99 -18.03 22.65 -20.12
C VAL A 99 -18.75 23.08 -21.42
N LYS A 100 -18.47 24.32 -21.84
CA LYS A 100 -19.13 24.99 -22.97
C LYS A 100 -18.10 25.53 -23.97
N ASN A 101 -18.42 25.44 -25.27
CA ASN A 101 -17.72 26.12 -26.37
C ASN A 101 -18.72 27.06 -27.08
N ASN A 102 -18.39 28.35 -27.24
CA ASN A 102 -19.28 29.35 -27.85
C ASN A 102 -20.72 29.31 -27.29
N LYS A 103 -20.85 29.26 -25.95
CA LYS A 103 -22.11 29.12 -25.18
C LYS A 103 -22.87 27.80 -25.37
N ARG A 104 -22.38 26.85 -26.18
CA ARG A 104 -22.99 25.52 -26.37
C ARG A 104 -22.29 24.49 -25.48
N ARG A 105 -23.06 23.71 -24.71
CA ARG A 105 -22.52 22.59 -23.91
C ARG A 105 -21.86 21.56 -24.84
N ILE A 106 -20.61 21.18 -24.56
CA ILE A 106 -19.87 20.22 -25.37
C ILE A 106 -19.65 18.88 -24.66
N SER A 107 -19.85 18.82 -23.35
CA SER A 107 -19.76 17.59 -22.54
C SER A 107 -21.11 16.87 -22.45
N GLY A 108 -21.12 15.56 -22.74
CA GLY A 108 -22.16 14.62 -22.34
C GLY A 108 -21.68 13.81 -21.14
N ILE A 109 -22.46 13.75 -20.07
CA ILE A 109 -22.14 12.96 -18.87
C ILE A 109 -23.32 12.05 -18.62
N PHE A 110 -23.06 10.74 -18.63
CA PHE A 110 -24.05 9.70 -18.57
C PHE A 110 -23.62 8.61 -17.61
N SER A 111 -24.58 7.79 -17.19
CA SER A 111 -24.31 6.68 -16.31
C SER A 111 -25.09 5.44 -16.72
N SER A 112 -24.50 4.27 -16.47
CA SER A 112 -25.04 2.98 -16.91
C SER A 112 -26.39 2.58 -16.30
N ASP A 113 -26.80 3.22 -15.20
CA ASP A 113 -28.16 3.09 -14.63
C ASP A 113 -29.23 3.75 -15.51
N GLU A 114 -28.86 4.63 -16.44
CA GLU A 114 -29.76 5.21 -17.44
C GLU A 114 -30.11 4.21 -18.56
N PHE A 115 -29.35 3.10 -18.69
CA PHE A 115 -29.47 2.13 -19.79
C PHE A 115 -30.53 1.05 -19.55
N GLY A 116 -31.70 1.41 -19.03
CA GLY A 116 -32.78 0.47 -18.74
C GLY A 116 -33.13 -0.42 -19.96
N ALA A 117 -33.43 -1.70 -19.74
CA ALA A 117 -33.63 -2.70 -20.80
C ALA A 117 -34.60 -2.24 -21.90
N ASP A 118 -35.70 -1.58 -21.52
CA ASP A 118 -36.75 -1.10 -22.43
C ASP A 118 -36.51 0.32 -22.96
N ARG A 119 -35.49 1.03 -22.46
CA ARG A 119 -35.24 2.46 -22.75
C ARG A 119 -33.96 2.72 -23.55
N LYS A 120 -33.25 1.67 -23.99
CA LYS A 120 -31.97 1.81 -24.70
C LYS A 120 -32.10 2.66 -25.96
N ALA A 121 -33.12 2.42 -26.77
CA ALA A 121 -33.36 3.18 -28.00
C ALA A 121 -33.68 4.65 -27.71
N ASP A 122 -34.60 4.91 -26.79
CA ASP A 122 -34.96 6.27 -26.37
C ASP A 122 -33.76 7.03 -25.80
N TRP A 123 -32.92 6.36 -25.00
CA TRP A 123 -31.71 6.95 -24.44
C TRP A 123 -30.70 7.30 -25.53
N VAL A 124 -30.42 6.39 -26.47
CA VAL A 124 -29.48 6.66 -27.56
C VAL A 124 -29.98 7.81 -28.42
N GLU A 125 -31.25 7.82 -28.80
CA GLU A 125 -31.80 8.85 -29.67
C GLU A 125 -31.82 10.22 -28.96
N SER A 126 -32.23 10.27 -27.69
CA SER A 126 -32.21 11.49 -26.88
C SER A 126 -30.80 12.07 -26.69
N ASN A 127 -29.78 11.21 -26.71
CA ASN A 127 -28.38 11.59 -26.49
C ASN A 127 -27.53 11.56 -27.76
N ARG A 128 -28.14 11.29 -28.92
CA ARG A 128 -27.46 11.12 -30.20
C ARG A 128 -26.57 12.31 -30.54
N ARG A 129 -26.95 13.52 -30.16
CA ARG A 129 -26.16 14.75 -30.35
C ARG A 129 -24.81 14.79 -29.60
N PHE A 130 -24.65 14.01 -28.53
CA PHE A 130 -23.39 13.92 -27.78
C PHE A 130 -22.56 12.70 -28.19
N LEU A 131 -23.23 11.66 -28.70
CA LEU A 131 -22.61 10.42 -29.14
C LEU A 131 -22.14 10.50 -30.60
N SER A 132 -22.96 11.03 -31.51
CA SER A 132 -22.72 11.00 -32.97
C SER A 132 -22.17 12.30 -33.57
N SER A 133 -22.35 13.45 -32.91
CA SER A 133 -22.00 14.75 -33.51
C SER A 133 -20.48 14.98 -33.64
N SER A 134 -20.12 16.03 -34.40
CA SER A 134 -18.79 16.54 -34.75
C SER A 134 -17.70 16.39 -33.68
N LYS A 135 -16.41 16.42 -34.10
CA LYS A 135 -15.20 16.35 -33.25
C LYS A 135 -15.25 17.13 -31.93
N ASP A 136 -16.00 18.23 -31.88
CA ASP A 136 -16.11 19.11 -30.71
C ASP A 136 -16.90 18.53 -29.52
N LYS A 137 -17.69 17.46 -29.68
CA LYS A 137 -18.47 16.87 -28.58
C LYS A 137 -17.69 15.76 -27.89
N LYS A 138 -17.67 15.78 -26.56
CA LYS A 138 -16.97 14.80 -25.73
C LYS A 138 -17.93 14.17 -24.74
N SER A 139 -17.87 12.85 -24.56
CA SER A 139 -18.80 12.12 -23.70
C SER A 139 -18.08 11.30 -22.65
N ILE A 140 -18.58 11.29 -21.41
CA ILE A 140 -18.12 10.43 -20.32
C ILE A 140 -19.29 9.57 -19.90
N ILE A 141 -19.09 8.26 -19.88
CA ILE A 141 -20.08 7.28 -19.41
C ILE A 141 -19.50 6.58 -18.19
N THR A 142 -20.12 6.77 -17.02
CA THR A 142 -19.79 6.03 -15.81
C THR A 142 -20.50 4.67 -15.81
N VAL A 143 -19.74 3.59 -15.64
CA VAL A 143 -20.22 2.22 -15.82
C VAL A 143 -19.99 1.43 -14.55
N LEU A 144 -21.06 0.86 -14.00
CA LEU A 144 -20.96 0.00 -12.83
C LEU A 144 -20.36 -1.36 -13.20
N LYS A 145 -19.43 -1.90 -12.39
CA LYS A 145 -18.94 -3.29 -12.53
C LYS A 145 -20.02 -4.27 -12.10
N ASN A 146 -21.02 -4.42 -12.95
CA ASN A 146 -22.16 -5.30 -12.78
C ASN A 146 -22.54 -5.91 -14.13
N ILE A 147 -22.93 -7.19 -14.12
CA ILE A 147 -23.21 -7.94 -15.36
C ILE A 147 -24.29 -7.24 -16.20
N ASN A 148 -25.36 -6.75 -15.57
CA ASN A 148 -26.46 -6.12 -16.29
C ASN A 148 -26.04 -4.79 -16.91
N HIS A 149 -25.29 -3.97 -16.16
CA HIS A 149 -24.79 -2.67 -16.63
C HIS A 149 -23.80 -2.83 -17.79
N LEU A 150 -22.87 -3.79 -17.68
CA LEU A 150 -21.92 -4.12 -18.75
C LEU A 150 -22.64 -4.69 -19.98
N SER A 151 -23.60 -5.60 -19.79
CA SER A 151 -24.39 -6.16 -20.90
C SER A 151 -25.23 -5.10 -21.60
N ASN A 152 -25.72 -4.11 -20.87
CA ASN A 152 -26.46 -2.99 -21.44
C ASN A 152 -25.55 -2.08 -22.29
N LEU A 153 -24.35 -1.78 -21.81
CA LEU A 153 -23.35 -1.04 -22.58
C LEU A 153 -22.92 -1.80 -23.85
N GLU A 154 -22.59 -3.07 -23.71
CA GLU A 154 -22.29 -3.98 -24.83
C GLU A 154 -23.43 -3.97 -25.87
N SER A 155 -24.68 -4.13 -25.43
CA SER A 155 -25.84 -4.07 -26.33
C SER A 155 -25.89 -2.74 -27.11
N ILE A 156 -25.65 -1.61 -26.43
CA ILE A 156 -25.66 -0.28 -27.07
C ILE A 156 -24.55 -0.20 -28.13
N LEU A 157 -23.34 -0.66 -27.82
CA LEU A 157 -22.23 -0.69 -28.77
C LEU A 157 -22.54 -1.55 -29.99
N THR A 158 -23.13 -2.73 -29.77
CA THR A 158 -23.50 -3.66 -30.84
C THR A 158 -24.61 -3.13 -31.74
N TYR A 159 -25.73 -2.66 -31.17
CA TYR A 159 -26.89 -2.22 -31.95
C TYR A 159 -26.69 -0.86 -32.62
N TYR A 160 -25.83 0.00 -32.06
CA TYR A 160 -25.59 1.35 -32.56
C TYR A 160 -24.16 1.55 -33.04
N LYS A 161 -23.56 0.51 -33.62
CA LYS A 161 -22.16 0.49 -34.08
C LYS A 161 -21.82 1.69 -34.97
N ASP A 162 -22.73 2.12 -35.84
CA ASP A 162 -22.54 3.28 -36.72
C ASP A 162 -22.26 4.60 -35.96
N ILE A 163 -22.72 4.72 -34.71
CA ILE A 163 -22.46 5.89 -33.85
C ILE A 163 -21.05 5.85 -33.27
N PHE A 164 -20.55 4.66 -32.95
CA PHE A 164 -19.28 4.46 -32.21
C PHE A 164 -18.10 4.09 -33.11
N LYS A 165 -18.34 3.66 -34.35
CA LYS A 165 -17.33 3.15 -35.28
C LYS A 165 -16.12 4.08 -35.44
N ASP A 166 -16.37 5.37 -35.66
CA ASP A 166 -15.33 6.37 -35.91
C ASP A 166 -14.87 7.10 -34.63
N LYS A 167 -15.26 6.62 -33.44
CA LYS A 167 -14.95 7.28 -32.16
C LYS A 167 -13.73 6.66 -31.50
N ARG A 168 -12.84 7.52 -31.00
CA ARG A 168 -11.70 7.12 -30.17
C ARG A 168 -12.15 7.02 -28.73
N ILE A 169 -12.15 5.81 -28.18
CA ILE A 169 -12.69 5.53 -26.85
C ILE A 169 -11.56 5.22 -25.86
N LEU A 170 -11.51 5.96 -24.76
CA LEU A 170 -10.64 5.64 -23.64
C LEU A 170 -11.44 4.86 -22.59
N ILE A 171 -11.02 3.64 -22.29
CA ILE A 171 -11.61 2.85 -21.22
C ILE A 171 -10.72 3.01 -19.99
N ILE A 172 -11.27 3.55 -18.91
CA ILE A 172 -10.60 3.67 -17.61
C ILE A 172 -11.30 2.70 -16.67
N ASP A 173 -10.56 1.71 -16.19
CA ASP A 173 -11.05 0.72 -15.23
C ASP A 173 -10.50 1.03 -13.83
N ASP A 174 -11.31 1.72 -13.02
CA ASP A 174 -10.99 2.04 -11.63
C ASP A 174 -11.08 0.80 -10.73
N GLU A 175 -10.08 0.65 -9.86
CA GLU A 175 -9.86 -0.55 -9.07
C GLU A 175 -9.84 -1.81 -9.96
N GLY A 176 -9.05 -1.76 -11.04
CA GLY A 176 -9.01 -2.82 -12.07
C GLY A 176 -8.42 -4.16 -11.60
N ASP A 177 -7.90 -4.23 -10.38
CA ASP A 177 -7.59 -5.49 -9.70
C ASP A 177 -8.84 -6.15 -9.09
N GLN A 178 -9.96 -5.43 -8.94
CA GLN A 178 -11.22 -5.94 -8.39
C GLN A 178 -12.17 -6.42 -9.49
N GLY A 179 -12.28 -7.75 -9.60
CA GLY A 179 -13.29 -8.46 -10.40
C GLY A 179 -13.17 -8.37 -11.92
N THR A 180 -12.40 -7.43 -12.47
CA THR A 180 -12.09 -7.33 -13.91
C THR A 180 -11.26 -8.53 -14.41
N LEU A 181 -10.25 -8.91 -13.63
CA LEU A 181 -9.35 -10.02 -13.96
C LEU A 181 -10.07 -11.37 -13.85
N ASP A 182 -9.71 -12.30 -14.72
CA ASP A 182 -10.37 -13.60 -14.74
C ASP A 182 -10.02 -14.44 -13.50
N GLY A 183 -11.04 -14.69 -12.68
CA GLY A 183 -10.94 -15.54 -11.49
C GLY A 183 -10.74 -17.03 -11.77
N ASN A 184 -10.73 -17.45 -13.04
CA ASN A 184 -10.49 -18.83 -13.44
C ASN A 184 -9.14 -19.04 -14.16
N ALA A 185 -8.39 -17.95 -14.44
CA ALA A 185 -7.21 -17.95 -15.29
C ALA A 185 -6.13 -18.94 -14.83
N ASN A 186 -5.83 -19.00 -13.53
CA ASN A 186 -4.79 -19.90 -13.04
C ASN A 186 -5.20 -21.39 -13.09
N THR A 187 -6.51 -21.67 -13.07
CA THR A 187 -7.02 -23.04 -13.10
C THR A 187 -7.37 -23.53 -14.51
N ASN A 188 -7.16 -22.70 -15.54
CA ASN A 188 -7.60 -22.94 -16.92
C ASN A 188 -9.07 -23.43 -17.00
N LYS A 189 -9.93 -22.91 -16.13
CA LYS A 189 -11.35 -23.30 -16.07
C LYS A 189 -12.16 -22.42 -17.02
N GLU A 190 -12.89 -23.06 -17.92
CA GLU A 190 -13.86 -22.40 -18.78
C GLU A 190 -15.29 -22.57 -18.24
N PRO A 191 -16.20 -21.59 -18.46
CA PRO A 191 -15.95 -20.31 -19.11
C PRO A 191 -15.18 -19.31 -18.21
N ARG A 192 -14.55 -18.30 -18.82
CA ARG A 192 -14.07 -17.09 -18.13
C ARG A 192 -15.14 -16.52 -17.18
N THR A 193 -14.70 -15.85 -16.12
CA THR A 193 -15.61 -15.16 -15.20
C THR A 193 -16.46 -14.10 -15.92
N LYS A 194 -17.73 -13.96 -15.50
CA LYS A 194 -18.72 -13.15 -16.22
C LYS A 194 -18.32 -11.68 -16.43
N TRP A 195 -17.67 -11.05 -15.45
CA TRP A 195 -17.20 -9.66 -15.58
C TRP A 195 -16.05 -9.56 -16.58
N ASN A 196 -15.06 -10.45 -16.49
CA ASN A 196 -13.95 -10.50 -17.42
C ASN A 196 -14.43 -10.69 -18.87
N GLN A 197 -15.33 -11.66 -19.09
CA GLN A 197 -15.91 -11.90 -20.41
C GLN A 197 -16.62 -10.66 -20.94
N LYS A 198 -17.44 -9.98 -20.13
CA LYS A 198 -18.17 -8.79 -20.57
C LYS A 198 -17.26 -7.61 -20.90
N ILE A 199 -16.15 -7.45 -20.20
CA ILE A 199 -15.15 -6.41 -20.50
C ILE A 199 -14.44 -6.71 -21.81
N SER A 200 -14.11 -7.98 -22.06
CA SER A 200 -13.57 -8.47 -23.34
C SER A 200 -14.57 -8.23 -24.48
N ASP A 201 -15.84 -8.64 -24.31
CA ASP A 201 -16.92 -8.42 -25.28
C ASP A 201 -17.08 -6.94 -25.65
N ILE A 202 -17.02 -6.02 -24.66
CA ILE A 202 -17.10 -4.57 -24.88
C ILE A 202 -15.92 -4.07 -25.71
N LYS A 203 -14.69 -4.52 -25.41
CA LYS A 203 -13.48 -4.11 -26.16
C LYS A 203 -13.58 -4.57 -27.62
N ASP A 204 -14.09 -5.77 -27.85
CA ASP A 204 -14.26 -6.33 -29.20
C ASP A 204 -15.28 -5.56 -30.06
N GLN A 205 -16.20 -4.81 -29.44
CA GLN A 205 -17.14 -3.94 -30.18
C GLN A 205 -16.54 -2.60 -30.61
N ILE A 206 -15.34 -2.23 -30.16
CA ILE A 206 -14.77 -0.90 -30.35
C ILE A 206 -13.53 -0.96 -31.25
N GLU A 207 -13.55 -0.26 -32.38
CA GLU A 207 -12.45 -0.29 -33.36
C GLU A 207 -11.22 0.51 -32.90
N GLN A 208 -11.42 1.62 -32.19
CA GLN A 208 -10.36 2.52 -31.74
C GLN A 208 -10.45 2.73 -30.23
N PHE A 209 -9.78 1.88 -29.44
CA PHE A 209 -9.75 2.03 -27.99
C PHE A 209 -8.35 2.00 -27.40
N SER A 210 -8.22 2.52 -26.19
CA SER A 210 -7.12 2.21 -25.29
C SER A 210 -7.70 1.89 -23.92
N TYR A 211 -7.07 0.94 -23.22
CA TYR A 211 -7.56 0.47 -21.93
C TYR A 211 -6.56 0.83 -20.83
N LEU A 212 -7.01 1.49 -19.77
CA LEU A 212 -6.20 1.88 -18.63
C LEU A 212 -6.79 1.28 -17.35
N SER A 213 -6.10 0.30 -16.78
CA SER A 213 -6.40 -0.22 -15.46
C SER A 213 -5.81 0.72 -14.40
N VAL A 214 -6.61 1.19 -13.46
CA VAL A 214 -6.16 2.08 -12.38
C VAL A 214 -6.31 1.35 -11.05
N THR A 215 -5.23 1.23 -10.27
CA THR A 215 -5.31 0.54 -8.97
C THR A 215 -4.22 0.99 -8.01
N ALA A 216 -4.47 0.78 -6.71
CA ALA A 216 -3.44 0.89 -5.69
C ALA A 216 -2.78 -0.45 -5.33
N THR A 217 -3.34 -1.56 -5.79
CA THR A 217 -2.92 -2.92 -5.43
C THR A 217 -2.75 -3.76 -6.70
N PRO A 218 -1.71 -3.47 -7.51
CA PRO A 218 -1.57 -4.02 -8.87
C PRO A 218 -1.08 -5.48 -8.91
N TYR A 219 -0.93 -6.13 -7.75
CA TYR A 219 -0.31 -7.45 -7.66
C TYR A 219 -0.96 -8.49 -8.59
N ALA A 220 -2.28 -8.55 -8.63
CA ALA A 220 -2.99 -9.46 -9.53
C ALA A 220 -2.74 -9.11 -11.01
N ASN A 221 -2.87 -7.83 -11.36
CA ASN A 221 -2.68 -7.35 -12.74
C ASN A 221 -1.26 -7.63 -13.26
N MET A 222 -0.27 -7.65 -12.36
CA MET A 222 1.12 -7.95 -12.69
C MET A 222 1.41 -9.46 -12.76
N LEU A 223 0.53 -10.32 -12.24
CA LEU A 223 0.74 -11.77 -12.15
C LEU A 223 -0.22 -12.61 -13.05
N ILE A 224 -1.12 -11.98 -13.80
CA ILE A 224 -1.89 -12.68 -14.87
C ILE A 224 -0.96 -13.14 -16.01
N GLN A 225 -1.43 -13.97 -16.95
CA GLN A 225 -0.63 -14.45 -18.08
C GLN A 225 -0.29 -13.34 -19.10
N GLN A 226 0.81 -13.45 -19.87
CA GLN A 226 1.27 -12.35 -20.76
C GLN A 226 0.40 -12.18 -22.00
N ASN A 227 -0.14 -13.29 -22.48
CA ASN A 227 -1.08 -13.37 -23.59
C ASN A 227 -2.51 -12.98 -23.18
N ASP A 228 -2.77 -12.76 -21.89
CA ASP A 228 -4.04 -12.19 -21.43
C ASP A 228 -4.19 -10.77 -21.97
N GLU A 229 -5.38 -10.46 -22.50
CA GLU A 229 -5.71 -9.15 -23.08
C GLU A 229 -5.72 -8.00 -22.07
N LEU A 230 -5.80 -8.30 -20.77
CA LEU A 230 -5.68 -7.34 -19.67
C LEU A 230 -4.25 -7.27 -19.10
N SER A 231 -3.31 -8.04 -19.65
CA SER A 231 -1.89 -7.97 -19.29
C SER A 231 -1.32 -6.59 -19.64
N PRO A 232 -0.78 -5.83 -18.68
CA PRO A 232 -0.27 -4.49 -18.96
C PRO A 232 0.90 -4.51 -19.95
N LYS A 233 0.80 -3.68 -21.00
CA LYS A 233 1.85 -3.46 -22.02
C LYS A 233 2.70 -2.23 -21.70
N PHE A 234 2.19 -1.33 -20.87
CA PHE A 234 2.94 -0.22 -20.29
C PHE A 234 2.45 0.04 -18.86
N VAL A 235 3.32 0.62 -18.04
CA VAL A 235 3.07 0.93 -16.62
C VAL A 235 3.44 2.38 -16.36
N ARG A 236 2.58 3.09 -15.63
CA ARG A 236 2.83 4.46 -15.14
C ARG A 236 2.43 4.56 -13.67
N THR A 237 3.12 5.42 -12.93
CA THR A 237 2.79 5.66 -11.53
C THR A 237 2.15 7.01 -11.30
N THR A 238 1.34 7.08 -10.25
CA THR A 238 0.81 8.31 -9.69
C THR A 238 1.31 8.44 -8.26
N LYS A 239 2.58 8.88 -8.13
CA LYS A 239 3.19 9.13 -6.83
C LYS A 239 2.35 10.16 -6.04
N PRO A 240 2.12 9.92 -4.74
CA PRO A 240 1.42 10.87 -3.90
C PRO A 240 2.23 12.17 -3.75
N GLY A 241 1.53 13.28 -3.51
CA GLY A 241 2.15 14.56 -3.20
C GLY A 241 2.69 14.64 -1.77
N LYS A 242 3.29 15.78 -1.42
CA LYS A 242 3.81 16.04 -0.07
C LYS A 242 2.70 15.92 0.99
N GLY A 243 3.02 15.25 2.10
CA GLY A 243 2.11 15.11 3.25
C GLY A 243 1.16 13.90 3.20
N TYR A 244 1.31 13.02 2.21
CA TYR A 244 0.68 11.71 2.22
C TYR A 244 1.29 10.81 3.31
N CYS A 245 0.43 10.08 4.02
CA CYS A 245 0.81 9.12 5.06
C CYS A 245 0.35 7.71 4.65
N GLY A 246 1.28 6.76 4.58
CA GLY A 246 1.01 5.39 4.11
C GLY A 246 1.72 4.34 4.97
N LEU A 247 2.03 3.16 4.39
CA LEU A 247 2.72 2.07 5.09
C LEU A 247 3.99 2.53 5.81
N GLU A 248 4.87 3.24 5.12
CA GLU A 248 6.13 3.74 5.69
C GLU A 248 5.90 4.63 6.92
N THR A 249 4.82 5.41 6.94
CA THR A 249 4.49 6.30 8.06
C THR A 249 4.03 5.54 9.29
N PHE A 250 3.13 4.56 9.12
CA PHE A 250 2.43 3.91 10.24
C PHE A 250 3.02 2.56 10.64
N HIS A 251 3.72 1.90 9.71
CA HIS A 251 4.27 0.54 9.86
C HIS A 251 5.77 0.49 9.48
N GLY A 252 6.41 1.64 9.28
CA GLY A 252 7.85 1.76 9.13
C GLY A 252 8.56 1.88 10.49
N GLU A 253 9.68 2.60 10.51
CA GLU A 253 10.58 2.68 11.67
C GLU A 253 9.98 3.40 12.88
N ASP A 254 8.99 4.27 12.66
CA ASP A 254 8.32 5.07 13.69
C ASP A 254 6.95 4.48 14.09
N SER A 255 6.70 3.20 13.78
CA SER A 255 5.39 2.56 13.97
C SER A 255 4.89 2.60 15.42
N ASP A 256 5.79 2.49 16.41
CA ASP A 256 5.48 2.57 17.85
C ASP A 256 4.78 3.88 18.25
N LYS A 257 4.96 4.96 17.47
CA LYS A 257 4.28 6.24 17.70
C LYS A 257 2.79 6.15 17.40
N TYR A 258 2.35 5.22 16.56
CA TYR A 258 0.97 5.15 16.06
C TYR A 258 0.26 3.86 16.45
N LEU A 259 0.98 2.75 16.54
CA LEU A 259 0.41 1.43 16.81
C LEU A 259 0.21 1.21 18.32
N VAL A 260 -0.93 0.63 18.68
CA VAL A 260 -1.23 0.16 20.03
C VAL A 260 -1.71 -1.28 19.91
N GLU A 261 -0.99 -2.21 20.51
CA GLU A 261 -1.33 -3.61 20.41
C GLU A 261 -2.61 -3.94 21.19
N ILE A 262 -3.53 -4.69 20.56
CA ILE A 262 -4.70 -5.27 21.21
C ILE A 262 -4.34 -6.69 21.68
N PRO A 263 -4.40 -6.98 22.99
CA PRO A 263 -4.11 -8.31 23.51
C PRO A 263 -5.08 -9.38 22.98
N GLU A 264 -4.58 -10.54 22.56
CA GLU A 264 -5.39 -11.59 21.93
C GLU A 264 -6.53 -12.11 22.84
N HIS A 265 -6.31 -12.17 24.15
CA HIS A 265 -7.32 -12.64 25.11
C HIS A 265 -8.56 -11.72 25.19
N GLU A 266 -8.46 -10.47 24.72
CA GLU A 266 -9.61 -9.56 24.65
C GLU A 266 -10.53 -9.84 23.45
N LEU A 267 -10.09 -10.63 22.47
CA LEU A 267 -10.83 -10.87 21.24
C LEU A 267 -12.04 -11.81 21.42
N GLU A 268 -11.94 -12.76 22.35
CA GLU A 268 -12.99 -13.78 22.58
C GLU A 268 -14.31 -13.14 23.04
N ASN A 269 -14.24 -12.14 23.92
CA ASN A 269 -15.38 -11.45 24.51
C ASN A 269 -15.66 -10.07 23.89
N LEU A 270 -15.08 -9.76 22.73
CA LEU A 270 -15.20 -8.43 22.13
C LEU A 270 -16.68 -8.04 21.88
N TYR A 271 -17.51 -9.01 21.45
CA TYR A 271 -18.92 -8.77 21.07
C TYR A 271 -19.92 -9.15 22.16
N SER A 272 -19.61 -10.10 23.03
CA SER A 272 -20.49 -10.49 24.12
C SER A 272 -20.24 -9.61 25.33
N LEU A 273 -21.31 -9.26 26.03
CA LEU A 273 -21.25 -8.90 27.44
C LEU A 273 -21.50 -10.20 28.19
N ASP A 274 -20.53 -10.67 28.96
CA ASP A 274 -20.86 -11.69 29.96
C ASP A 274 -21.84 -11.10 31.00
N GLU A 275 -22.51 -11.94 31.81
CA GLU A 275 -23.51 -11.45 32.78
C GLU A 275 -22.94 -10.40 33.76
N LYS A 276 -21.64 -10.44 34.06
CA LYS A 276 -20.99 -9.48 34.96
C LYS A 276 -20.72 -8.15 34.25
N GLN A 277 -20.19 -8.20 33.03
CA GLN A 277 -19.96 -7.02 32.19
C GLN A 277 -21.27 -6.32 31.85
N PHE A 278 -22.34 -7.07 31.58
CA PHE A 278 -23.66 -6.48 31.34
C PHE A 278 -24.18 -5.74 32.57
N LYS A 279 -24.07 -6.35 33.76
CA LYS A 279 -24.49 -5.72 35.03
C LYS A 279 -23.66 -4.48 35.38
N ASN A 280 -22.37 -4.51 35.11
CA ASN A 280 -21.46 -3.39 35.40
C ASN A 280 -21.35 -2.36 34.27
N LYS A 281 -22.03 -2.60 33.13
CA LYS A 281 -21.90 -1.81 31.90
C LYS A 281 -20.42 -1.68 31.45
N ASP A 282 -19.62 -2.74 31.55
CA ASP A 282 -18.18 -2.72 31.24
C ASP A 282 -17.87 -3.19 29.81
N ILE A 283 -16.72 -2.77 29.28
CA ILE A 283 -16.20 -3.19 27.97
C ILE A 283 -14.74 -3.66 28.07
N ASN A 284 -14.20 -4.13 26.95
CA ASN A 284 -12.82 -4.60 26.86
C ASN A 284 -11.82 -3.46 27.13
N PRO A 285 -10.76 -3.67 27.96
CA PRO A 285 -9.79 -2.62 28.31
C PRO A 285 -9.14 -1.90 27.12
N SER A 286 -8.80 -2.63 26.06
CA SER A 286 -8.23 -2.04 24.84
C SER A 286 -9.23 -1.14 24.10
N LEU A 287 -10.53 -1.50 24.09
CA LEU A 287 -11.60 -0.70 23.52
C LEU A 287 -11.89 0.54 24.38
N GLU A 288 -11.93 0.38 25.70
CA GLU A 288 -12.06 1.47 26.67
C GLU A 288 -10.96 2.52 26.49
N LYS A 289 -9.71 2.06 26.41
CA LYS A 289 -8.55 2.90 26.12
C LYS A 289 -8.66 3.60 24.76
N ALA A 290 -9.13 2.90 23.73
CA ALA A 290 -9.34 3.49 22.40
C ALA A 290 -10.42 4.59 22.40
N LEU A 291 -11.53 4.38 23.11
CA LEU A 291 -12.60 5.38 23.27
C LEU A 291 -12.11 6.60 24.05
N SER A 292 -11.46 6.38 25.19
CA SER A 292 -10.88 7.47 25.99
C SER A 292 -9.86 8.29 25.18
N TYR A 293 -8.96 7.61 24.46
CA TYR A 293 -8.00 8.29 23.59
C TYR A 293 -8.68 9.07 22.46
N PHE A 294 -9.71 8.53 21.82
CA PHE A 294 -10.47 9.24 20.78
C PHE A 294 -11.08 10.54 21.30
N LEU A 295 -11.72 10.51 22.48
CA LEU A 295 -12.32 11.69 23.11
C LEU A 295 -11.24 12.71 23.50
N CYS A 296 -10.16 12.26 24.15
CA CYS A 296 -9.07 13.13 24.57
C CYS A 296 -8.35 13.79 23.38
N ALA A 297 -8.09 13.03 22.31
CA ALA A 297 -7.47 13.52 21.09
C ALA A 297 -8.38 14.53 20.37
N SER A 298 -9.68 14.26 20.34
CA SER A 298 -10.68 15.17 19.78
C SER A 298 -10.72 16.50 20.53
N LEU A 299 -10.76 16.46 21.87
CA LEU A 299 -10.72 17.66 22.72
C LEU A 299 -9.44 18.46 22.51
N SER A 300 -8.29 17.78 22.51
CA SER A 300 -6.98 18.41 22.30
C SER A 300 -6.91 19.13 20.95
N LEU A 301 -7.41 18.52 19.87
CA LEU A 301 -7.46 19.16 18.56
C LEU A 301 -8.43 20.33 18.48
N ILE A 302 -9.58 20.25 19.16
CA ILE A 302 -10.54 21.36 19.21
C ILE A 302 -9.91 22.57 19.89
N ASN A 303 -9.16 22.35 20.97
CA ASN A 303 -8.54 23.45 21.72
C ASN A 303 -7.39 24.11 20.95
N GLU A 304 -6.80 23.41 19.99
CA GLU A 304 -5.76 23.96 19.11
C GLU A 304 -6.31 24.60 17.82
N GLU A 305 -7.52 24.26 17.42
CA GLU A 305 -8.15 24.71 16.18
C GLU A 305 -9.43 25.52 16.42
N SER A 306 -10.05 26.02 15.35
CA SER A 306 -11.36 26.67 15.45
C SER A 306 -12.47 25.67 15.80
N LYS A 307 -13.42 26.06 16.64
CA LYS A 307 -14.46 25.22 17.30
C LYS A 307 -15.41 24.39 16.41
N ASN A 308 -15.40 24.49 15.07
CA ASN A 308 -16.41 23.87 14.19
C ASN A 308 -15.94 22.63 13.41
N LYS A 309 -14.98 21.85 13.92
CA LYS A 309 -14.56 20.58 13.30
C LYS A 309 -15.27 19.36 13.88
N TYR A 310 -15.37 18.32 13.03
CA TYR A 310 -15.81 16.97 13.38
C TYR A 310 -14.64 15.99 13.28
N PHE A 311 -14.63 14.95 14.11
CA PHE A 311 -13.60 13.90 14.16
C PHE A 311 -14.22 12.51 14.12
N GLU A 312 -13.43 11.56 13.62
CA GLU A 312 -13.90 10.24 13.26
C GLU A 312 -13.05 9.16 13.94
N MET A 313 -13.70 8.11 14.42
CA MET A 313 -13.12 6.85 14.86
C MET A 313 -13.65 5.73 13.99
N LEU A 314 -12.79 4.75 13.69
CA LEU A 314 -13.11 3.60 12.89
C LEU A 314 -12.94 2.31 13.69
N ILE A 315 -13.97 1.48 13.74
CA ILE A 315 -13.90 0.15 14.35
C ILE A 315 -14.18 -0.91 13.28
N ASN A 316 -13.17 -1.72 12.99
CA ASN A 316 -13.20 -2.75 11.97
C ASN A 316 -12.99 -4.14 12.57
N THR A 317 -14.06 -4.93 12.59
CA THR A 317 -14.12 -6.21 13.30
C THR A 317 -14.62 -7.35 12.39
N ASP A 318 -14.40 -8.61 12.81
CA ASP A 318 -14.57 -9.81 11.98
C ASP A 318 -16.01 -10.27 11.65
N ARG A 319 -17.02 -9.85 12.41
CA ARG A 319 -18.35 -10.52 12.35
C ARG A 319 -19.33 -9.95 11.30
N GLU A 320 -20.37 -10.73 11.03
CA GLU A 320 -21.49 -10.38 10.15
C GLU A 320 -22.24 -9.13 10.66
N THR A 321 -22.99 -8.48 9.77
CA THR A 321 -23.64 -7.18 10.03
C THR A 321 -24.54 -7.15 11.28
N GLY A 322 -25.15 -8.28 11.68
CA GLY A 322 -26.00 -8.35 12.87
C GLY A 322 -25.26 -8.07 14.19
N TYR A 323 -23.96 -8.34 14.26
CA TYR A 323 -23.14 -8.08 15.45
C TYR A 323 -22.66 -6.62 15.54
N HIS A 324 -22.79 -5.83 14.47
CA HIS A 324 -22.39 -4.42 14.51
C HIS A 324 -23.37 -3.58 15.33
N ASP A 325 -24.67 -3.90 15.27
CA ASP A 325 -25.68 -3.19 16.05
C ASP A 325 -25.58 -3.54 17.54
N GLU A 326 -25.31 -4.80 17.89
CA GLU A 326 -25.00 -5.19 19.28
C GLU A 326 -23.75 -4.47 19.81
N PHE A 327 -22.69 -4.40 18.99
CA PHE A 327 -21.46 -3.73 19.37
C PHE A 327 -21.62 -2.20 19.48
N LYS A 328 -22.46 -1.60 18.62
CA LYS A 328 -22.88 -0.20 18.70
C LYS A 328 -23.60 0.08 20.02
N GLU A 329 -24.57 -0.77 20.38
CA GLU A 329 -25.30 -0.63 21.64
C GLU A 329 -24.38 -0.82 22.86
N LYS A 330 -23.42 -1.75 22.81
CA LYS A 330 -22.38 -1.91 23.85
C LYS A 330 -21.57 -0.63 24.06
N ILE A 331 -21.12 0.01 23.00
CA ILE A 331 -20.40 1.30 23.07
C ILE A 331 -21.31 2.39 23.63
N ARG A 332 -22.56 2.47 23.17
CA ARG A 332 -23.52 3.47 23.66
C ARG A 332 -23.76 3.33 25.17
N ILE A 333 -24.08 2.12 25.64
CA ILE A 333 -24.31 1.84 27.07
C ILE A 333 -23.10 2.22 27.92
N TYR A 334 -21.89 1.96 27.43
CA TYR A 334 -20.67 2.33 28.13
C TYR A 334 -20.44 3.85 28.16
N LEU A 335 -20.65 4.56 27.05
CA LEU A 335 -20.53 6.02 27.04
C LEU A 335 -21.60 6.69 27.92
N ASP A 336 -22.83 6.18 27.90
CA ASP A 336 -23.93 6.65 28.76
C ASP A 336 -23.58 6.47 30.25
N LYS A 337 -22.93 5.36 30.64
CA LYS A 337 -22.40 5.15 32.01
C LYS A 337 -21.40 6.24 32.40
N ILE A 338 -20.50 6.63 31.51
CA ILE A 338 -19.50 7.66 31.79
C ILE A 338 -20.15 9.05 31.89
N VAL A 339 -21.19 9.33 31.10
CA VAL A 339 -22.01 10.55 31.23
C VAL A 339 -22.73 10.58 32.57
N GLU A 340 -23.41 9.49 32.96
CA GLU A 340 -24.09 9.36 34.27
C GLU A 340 -23.11 9.66 35.43
N ILE A 341 -21.88 9.15 35.37
CA ILE A 341 -20.83 9.42 36.36
C ILE A 341 -20.42 10.91 36.36
N ALA A 342 -20.32 11.54 35.19
CA ALA A 342 -19.93 12.93 35.07
C ALA A 342 -21.01 13.88 35.62
N GLU A 343 -22.29 13.63 35.31
CA GLU A 343 -23.43 14.37 35.84
C GLU A 343 -23.50 14.25 37.38
N GLU A 344 -23.24 13.05 37.93
CA GLU A 344 -23.14 12.87 39.39
C GLU A 344 -22.03 13.75 40.00
N LEU A 345 -20.92 13.94 39.30
CA LEU A 345 -19.80 14.77 39.76
C LEU A 345 -20.08 16.28 39.66
N GLU A 346 -20.99 16.71 38.79
CA GLU A 346 -21.50 18.09 38.79
C GLU A 346 -22.35 18.37 40.03
N GLU A 347 -23.12 17.37 40.50
CA GLU A 347 -23.94 17.46 41.71
C GLU A 347 -23.13 17.29 43.02
N ASP A 348 -22.24 16.30 43.06
CA ASP A 348 -21.32 16.02 44.17
C ASP A 348 -19.86 15.86 43.69
N PRO A 349 -19.06 16.94 43.72
CA PRO A 349 -17.65 16.90 43.34
C PRO A 349 -16.77 15.96 44.19
N ASN A 350 -17.27 15.45 45.32
CA ASN A 350 -16.55 14.51 46.20
C ASN A 350 -17.05 13.06 46.05
N SER A 351 -17.91 12.76 45.07
CA SER A 351 -18.38 11.41 44.82
C SER A 351 -17.22 10.42 44.67
N ILE A 352 -17.42 9.20 45.16
CA ILE A 352 -16.48 8.09 44.99
C ILE A 352 -16.23 7.77 43.50
N MET A 353 -17.18 8.12 42.62
CA MET A 353 -17.10 7.90 41.18
C MET A 353 -16.09 8.83 40.48
N LYS A 354 -15.62 9.89 41.16
CA LYS A 354 -14.58 10.80 40.65
C LYS A 354 -13.35 10.05 40.18
N LYS A 355 -12.93 9.06 40.96
CA LYS A 355 -11.77 8.23 40.65
C LYS A 355 -11.99 7.47 39.33
N THR A 356 -13.15 6.85 39.16
CA THR A 356 -13.50 6.12 37.93
C THR A 356 -13.49 7.03 36.70
N TYR A 357 -14.07 8.23 36.82
CA TYR A 357 -14.08 9.21 35.73
C TYR A 357 -12.67 9.67 35.35
N HIS A 358 -11.85 10.01 36.34
CA HIS A 358 -10.47 10.45 36.11
C HIS A 358 -9.61 9.32 35.56
N GLU A 359 -9.80 8.07 36.02
CA GLU A 359 -9.11 6.90 35.46
C GLU A 359 -9.48 6.70 34.00
N PHE A 360 -10.76 6.80 33.64
CA PHE A 360 -11.19 6.74 32.24
C PHE A 360 -10.52 7.82 31.38
N ILE A 361 -10.55 9.10 31.79
CA ILE A 361 -9.92 10.18 31.02
C ILE A 361 -8.40 9.95 30.91
N ASN A 362 -7.75 9.50 31.99
CA ASN A 362 -6.30 9.27 32.01
C ASN A 362 -5.84 8.20 31.01
N LEU A 363 -6.67 7.19 30.69
CA LEU A 363 -6.32 6.18 29.67
C LEU A 363 -5.91 6.81 28.32
N GLY A 364 -6.59 7.87 27.91
CA GLY A 364 -6.30 8.64 26.70
C GLY A 364 -5.37 9.82 26.96
N PHE A 365 -5.57 10.56 28.04
CA PHE A 365 -4.81 11.77 28.35
C PHE A 365 -3.32 11.49 28.56
N GLU A 366 -2.97 10.38 29.24
CA GLU A 366 -1.57 9.99 29.45
C GLU A 366 -0.86 9.67 28.13
N MET A 367 -1.55 9.05 27.17
CA MET A 367 -0.96 8.72 25.87
C MET A 367 -0.64 9.97 25.04
N ILE A 368 -1.33 11.08 25.31
CA ILE A 368 -1.13 12.37 24.62
C ILE A 368 -0.07 13.20 25.34
N ASN A 369 -0.15 13.26 26.67
CA ASN A 369 0.60 14.22 27.48
C ASN A 369 1.79 13.61 28.24
N ASN A 370 1.94 12.28 28.22
CA ASN A 370 2.94 11.53 29.00
C ASN A 370 2.89 11.83 30.51
N ARG A 371 1.70 12.17 31.04
CA ARG A 371 1.41 12.38 32.46
C ARG A 371 -0.07 12.22 32.74
N LYS A 372 -0.42 11.98 33.99
CA LYS A 372 -1.80 12.01 34.48
C LYS A 372 -2.33 13.43 34.59
N LEU A 373 -3.66 13.54 34.61
CA LEU A 373 -4.39 14.74 35.01
C LEU A 373 -3.95 15.21 36.40
N ASP A 374 -3.82 16.52 36.54
CA ASP A 374 -3.51 17.20 37.79
C ASP A 374 -4.57 18.27 38.05
N GLU A 375 -5.46 18.03 39.01
CA GLU A 375 -6.53 18.97 39.38
C GLU A 375 -6.02 20.31 39.94
N SER A 376 -4.74 20.40 40.30
CA SER A 376 -4.15 21.69 40.65
C SER A 376 -3.79 22.54 39.42
N ASN A 377 -3.75 21.93 38.24
CA ASN A 377 -3.49 22.60 36.98
C ASN A 377 -4.79 23.12 36.36
N PRO A 378 -4.98 24.45 36.23
CA PRO A 378 -6.21 25.03 35.67
C PRO A 378 -6.56 24.55 34.27
N LYS A 379 -5.56 24.17 33.46
CA LYS A 379 -5.80 23.63 32.11
C LYS A 379 -6.40 22.22 32.14
N ASP A 380 -6.02 21.43 33.13
CA ASP A 380 -6.52 20.07 33.27
C ASP A 380 -7.94 20.09 33.85
N CYS A 381 -8.23 21.00 34.79
CA CYS A 381 -9.61 21.25 35.25
C CYS A 381 -10.52 21.63 34.07
N ALA A 382 -10.11 22.61 33.26
CA ALA A 382 -10.86 23.00 32.08
C ALA A 382 -11.03 21.85 31.07
N PHE A 383 -10.00 21.00 30.93
CA PHE A 383 -10.09 19.81 30.08
C PHE A 383 -11.13 18.80 30.60
N ILE A 384 -11.19 18.58 31.92
CA ILE A 384 -12.17 17.69 32.56
C ILE A 384 -13.58 18.24 32.37
N GLU A 385 -13.77 19.55 32.59
CA GLU A 385 -15.06 20.24 32.37
C GLU A 385 -15.54 20.12 30.92
N ASP A 386 -14.65 20.38 29.95
CA ASP A 386 -14.98 20.29 28.51
C ASP A 386 -15.19 18.83 28.03
N PHE A 387 -14.70 17.83 28.78
CA PHE A 387 -14.77 16.42 28.39
C PHE A 387 -16.21 15.91 28.34
N LEU A 388 -17.07 16.36 29.27
CA LEU A 388 -18.49 16.00 29.31
C LEU A 388 -19.21 16.36 28.00
N GLY A 389 -19.06 17.60 27.53
CA GLY A 389 -19.71 18.04 26.29
C GLY A 389 -19.27 17.25 25.05
N ILE A 390 -18.04 16.73 25.03
CA ILE A 390 -17.56 15.89 23.92
C ILE A 390 -18.14 14.49 23.97
N ILE A 391 -18.23 13.86 25.15
CA ILE A 391 -18.82 12.53 25.26
C ILE A 391 -20.33 12.57 24.93
N GLU A 392 -21.05 13.63 25.33
CA GLU A 392 -22.46 13.83 25.00
C GLU A 392 -22.72 14.00 23.50
N ASP A 393 -21.82 14.66 22.76
CA ASP A 393 -21.90 14.87 21.30
C ASP A 393 -21.30 13.69 20.51
N THR A 394 -20.83 12.64 21.19
CA THR A 394 -20.30 11.43 20.55
C THR A 394 -21.42 10.45 20.19
N ARG A 395 -21.44 9.97 18.94
CA ARG A 395 -22.39 8.95 18.48
C ARG A 395 -21.71 7.85 17.68
N ALA A 396 -22.18 6.62 17.90
CA ALA A 396 -21.76 5.44 17.16
C ALA A 396 -22.75 5.09 16.04
N PHE A 397 -22.21 4.69 14.90
CA PHE A 397 -22.97 4.41 13.68
C PHE A 397 -22.52 3.07 13.10
N SER A 398 -23.47 2.17 12.85
CA SER A 398 -23.23 0.95 12.09
C SER A 398 -23.33 1.27 10.59
N ILE A 399 -22.29 0.92 9.83
CA ILE A 399 -22.31 1.09 8.37
C ILE A 399 -22.75 -0.25 7.75
N ASN A 400 -23.93 -0.24 7.13
CA ASN A 400 -24.58 -1.38 6.46
C ASN A 400 -24.55 -1.25 4.91
N SER A 401 -24.71 -2.36 4.19
CA SER A 401 -24.52 -2.47 2.72
C SER A 401 -25.68 -1.99 1.86
N LYS A 402 -26.75 -1.55 2.50
CA LYS A 402 -27.96 -1.07 1.85
C LYS A 402 -28.36 0.22 2.55
N GLY A 403 -28.15 1.36 1.91
CA GLY A 403 -28.54 2.68 2.43
C GLY A 403 -27.47 3.76 2.20
N ASP A 404 -27.82 5.00 2.49
CA ASP A 404 -26.90 6.14 2.50
C ASP A 404 -25.86 5.92 3.61
N ARG A 405 -24.59 5.68 3.25
CA ARG A 405 -23.54 5.32 4.22
C ARG A 405 -23.23 6.43 5.22
N PHE A 406 -23.60 7.68 4.93
CA PHE A 406 -23.25 8.85 5.75
C PHE A 406 -24.35 9.92 5.88
N GLY A 407 -25.48 9.78 5.18
CA GLY A 407 -26.51 10.82 5.01
C GLY A 407 -27.10 11.41 6.28
N GLU A 408 -27.40 10.58 7.27
CA GLU A 408 -27.98 11.02 8.55
C GLU A 408 -26.90 11.47 9.56
N ASN A 409 -25.61 11.28 9.24
CA ASN A 409 -24.52 11.35 10.23
C ASN A 409 -23.81 12.72 10.29
N LYS A 410 -24.22 13.69 9.46
CA LYS A 410 -23.49 14.96 9.27
C LYS A 410 -23.64 15.98 10.41
N GLN A 411 -24.65 15.83 11.27
CA GLN A 411 -24.91 16.79 12.36
C GLN A 411 -23.97 16.60 13.56
N GLN A 412 -23.52 15.37 13.84
CA GLN A 412 -22.67 15.09 15.00
C GLN A 412 -21.20 15.42 14.75
N ARG A 413 -20.52 15.92 15.77
CA ARG A 413 -19.10 16.29 15.67
C ARG A 413 -18.17 15.10 15.94
N PHE A 414 -18.54 14.15 16.79
CA PHE A 414 -17.68 13.01 17.10
C PHE A 414 -18.35 11.71 16.70
N ARG A 415 -17.77 11.04 15.71
CA ARG A 415 -18.42 9.93 14.99
C ARG A 415 -17.62 8.65 15.12
N ILE A 416 -18.22 7.61 15.68
CA ILE A 416 -17.63 6.28 15.75
C ILE A 416 -18.29 5.41 14.69
N TYR A 417 -17.54 5.03 13.66
CA TYR A 417 -18.02 4.16 12.58
C TYR A 417 -17.66 2.71 12.86
N ILE A 418 -18.67 1.83 12.85
CA ILE A 418 -18.53 0.39 13.09
C ILE A 418 -18.88 -0.36 11.81
N GLY A 419 -17.96 -1.16 11.28
CA GLY A 419 -18.24 -1.97 10.10
C GLY A 419 -17.14 -2.93 9.68
N SER A 420 -17.52 -4.02 9.02
CA SER A 420 -16.63 -5.11 8.60
C SER A 420 -16.25 -5.04 7.11
N ASN A 421 -17.20 -5.28 6.21
CA ASN A 421 -16.99 -5.31 4.75
C ASN A 421 -17.31 -3.99 4.03
N LEU A 422 -17.95 -3.05 4.74
CA LEU A 422 -18.61 -1.89 4.14
C LEU A 422 -17.81 -0.61 4.13
N LEU A 423 -16.72 -0.62 4.88
CA LEU A 423 -15.55 0.22 4.67
C LEU A 423 -14.78 -0.19 3.40
N GLY A 424 -15.51 -0.71 2.40
CA GLY A 424 -15.01 -1.10 1.09
C GLY A 424 -14.40 0.08 0.33
N ARG A 425 -13.74 -0.23 -0.79
CA ARG A 425 -13.03 0.75 -1.62
C ARG A 425 -13.94 1.95 -1.93
N GLY A 426 -13.42 3.18 -1.77
CA GLY A 426 -14.14 4.42 -2.09
C GLY A 426 -14.57 5.29 -0.90
N ILE A 427 -14.60 4.77 0.34
CA ILE A 427 -14.86 5.58 1.54
C ILE A 427 -13.60 6.32 2.00
N THR A 428 -13.74 7.61 2.31
CA THR A 428 -12.66 8.47 2.80
C THR A 428 -13.06 9.10 4.14
N LEU A 429 -12.32 8.77 5.21
CA LEU A 429 -12.47 9.37 6.54
C LEU A 429 -11.40 10.45 6.69
N LYS A 430 -11.77 11.71 6.45
CA LYS A 430 -10.83 12.84 6.37
C LYS A 430 -10.27 13.21 7.75
N ASN A 431 -11.09 13.12 8.79
CA ASN A 431 -10.74 13.57 10.16
C ASN A 431 -10.60 12.38 11.12
N LEU A 432 -10.07 11.26 10.61
CA LEU A 432 -9.83 10.04 11.37
C LEU A 432 -8.71 10.23 12.40
N LEU A 433 -9.01 9.92 13.67
CA LEU A 433 -8.05 9.95 14.78
C LEU A 433 -7.73 8.54 15.29
N VAL A 434 -8.73 7.68 15.41
CA VAL A 434 -8.54 6.35 15.99
C VAL A 434 -9.04 5.27 15.05
N THR A 435 -8.22 4.24 14.83
CA THR A 435 -8.68 2.99 14.22
C THR A 435 -8.53 1.86 15.22
N TYR A 436 -9.57 1.05 15.40
CA TYR A 436 -9.57 -0.18 16.17
C TYR A 436 -9.81 -1.36 15.22
N MET A 437 -8.78 -2.17 14.96
CA MET A 437 -8.80 -3.20 13.93
C MET A 437 -8.43 -4.58 14.50
N THR A 438 -9.42 -5.46 14.55
CA THR A 438 -9.25 -6.85 15.00
C THR A 438 -9.51 -7.88 13.90
N ARG A 439 -9.91 -7.40 12.71
CA ARG A 439 -10.38 -8.23 11.60
C ARG A 439 -9.27 -9.06 10.92
N THR A 440 -9.32 -10.39 11.02
CA THR A 440 -8.45 -11.33 10.28
C THR A 440 -9.23 -12.39 9.49
N ALA A 441 -8.70 -12.81 8.34
CA ALA A 441 -9.27 -13.95 7.64
C ALA A 441 -9.09 -15.25 8.44
N LYS A 442 -10.09 -16.13 8.42
CA LYS A 442 -10.06 -17.48 9.03
C LYS A 442 -8.91 -18.37 8.53
N SER A 443 -8.25 -18.02 7.43
CA SER A 443 -7.11 -18.76 6.89
C SER A 443 -5.94 -17.82 6.61
N LYS A 444 -5.79 -17.37 5.36
CA LYS A 444 -4.73 -16.46 4.93
C LYS A 444 -5.32 -15.14 4.46
N ASN A 445 -4.78 -14.04 4.96
CA ASN A 445 -5.15 -12.72 4.45
C ASN A 445 -4.49 -12.48 3.09
N GLN A 446 -5.09 -11.59 2.29
CA GLN A 446 -4.49 -11.15 1.03
C GLN A 446 -3.95 -9.73 1.21
N ALA A 447 -2.75 -9.46 0.71
CA ALA A 447 -2.09 -8.18 0.84
C ALA A 447 -2.93 -7.04 0.25
N ASP A 448 -3.51 -7.28 -0.94
CA ASP A 448 -4.45 -6.34 -1.58
C ASP A 448 -5.63 -5.96 -0.65
N THR A 449 -6.15 -6.94 0.08
CA THR A 449 -7.33 -6.81 0.93
C THR A 449 -6.98 -6.10 2.23
N ILE A 450 -5.83 -6.39 2.83
CA ILE A 450 -5.34 -5.71 4.02
C ILE A 450 -5.06 -4.23 3.72
N LEU A 451 -4.32 -3.95 2.64
CA LEU A 451 -4.01 -2.58 2.22
C LEU A 451 -5.26 -1.76 1.97
N GLN A 452 -6.25 -2.34 1.31
CA GLN A 452 -7.50 -1.65 1.04
C GLN A 452 -8.35 -1.42 2.31
N ARG A 453 -8.08 -2.10 3.44
CA ARG A 453 -8.72 -1.85 4.74
C ARG A 453 -8.03 -0.75 5.55
N ALA A 454 -6.79 -0.36 5.19
CA ALA A 454 -6.01 0.67 5.87
C ALA A 454 -6.57 2.09 5.62
N ARG A 455 -7.74 2.37 6.19
CA ARG A 455 -8.45 3.65 6.06
C ARG A 455 -7.77 4.80 6.80
N TRP A 456 -6.70 4.52 7.55
CA TRP A 456 -5.79 5.51 8.14
C TRP A 456 -4.71 6.00 7.17
N PHE A 457 -4.57 5.42 5.97
CA PHE A 457 -3.71 5.98 4.91
C PHE A 457 -4.35 7.16 4.19
N GLY A 458 -3.55 8.09 3.70
CA GLY A 458 -4.00 9.30 2.99
C GLY A 458 -3.36 10.57 3.53
N TYR A 459 -3.89 11.73 3.13
CA TYR A 459 -3.41 13.04 3.59
C TYR A 459 -3.98 13.34 4.97
N ARG A 460 -3.13 13.31 6.02
CA ARG A 460 -3.56 13.45 7.43
C ARG A 460 -3.31 14.82 8.03
N GLY A 461 -2.42 15.61 7.45
CA GLY A 461 -2.16 16.97 7.90
C GLY A 461 -1.99 17.05 9.42
N LYS A 462 -2.84 17.85 10.08
CA LYS A 462 -2.78 18.06 11.53
C LYS A 462 -3.32 16.91 12.37
N THR A 463 -4.16 16.02 11.83
CA THR A 463 -4.67 14.89 12.61
C THR A 463 -3.58 13.85 12.86
N LEU A 464 -2.57 13.77 12.00
CA LEU A 464 -1.48 12.79 12.06
C LEU A 464 -0.88 12.65 13.46
N LYS A 465 -0.60 13.76 14.13
CA LYS A 465 0.03 13.76 15.46
C LYS A 465 -0.81 13.12 16.57
N TYR A 466 -2.12 13.00 16.36
CA TYR A 466 -3.03 12.37 17.29
C TYR A 466 -3.54 11.02 16.79
N MET A 467 -3.06 10.52 15.65
CA MET A 467 -3.55 9.25 15.14
C MET A 467 -3.06 8.07 15.97
N LYS A 468 -3.96 7.15 16.33
CA LYS A 468 -3.63 5.86 16.92
C LYS A 468 -4.37 4.73 16.24
N ILE A 469 -3.68 3.60 16.09
CA ILE A 469 -4.17 2.39 15.43
C ILE A 469 -4.06 1.27 16.46
N PHE A 470 -5.18 0.98 17.11
CA PHE A 470 -5.35 -0.18 17.98
C PHE A 470 -5.50 -1.41 17.09
N ILE A 471 -4.56 -2.34 17.17
CA ILE A 471 -4.43 -3.43 16.20
C ILE A 471 -3.82 -4.67 16.85
N ILE A 472 -4.25 -5.86 16.42
CA ILE A 472 -3.72 -7.13 16.95
C ILE A 472 -2.33 -7.44 16.38
N GLU A 473 -1.51 -8.17 17.14
CA GLU A 473 -0.11 -8.51 16.79
C GLU A 473 0.02 -9.12 15.39
N ARG A 474 -0.88 -10.05 15.04
CA ARG A 474 -0.90 -10.68 13.71
C ARG A 474 -0.98 -9.67 12.57
N LEU A 475 -1.86 -8.67 12.67
CA LEU A 475 -2.00 -7.66 11.63
C LEU A 475 -0.79 -6.71 11.60
N ILE A 476 -0.15 -6.44 12.74
CA ILE A 476 1.10 -5.66 12.78
C ILE A 476 2.17 -6.33 11.91
N LYS A 477 2.37 -7.64 12.08
CA LYS A 477 3.32 -8.44 11.28
C LYS A 477 2.95 -8.45 9.80
N GLU A 478 1.67 -8.71 9.49
CA GLU A 478 1.20 -8.71 8.09
C GLU A 478 1.38 -7.33 7.41
N PHE A 479 1.11 -6.22 8.09
CA PHE A 479 1.35 -4.88 7.54
C PHE A 479 2.84 -4.58 7.34
N PHE A 480 3.71 -5.06 8.24
CA PHE A 480 5.15 -4.94 8.08
C PHE A 480 5.63 -5.69 6.83
N ASP A 481 5.22 -6.94 6.64
CA ASP A 481 5.58 -7.73 5.45
C ASP A 481 5.09 -7.07 4.16
N ILE A 482 3.85 -6.54 4.19
CA ILE A 482 3.30 -5.80 3.07
C ILE A 482 4.09 -4.51 2.80
N SER A 483 4.63 -3.85 3.82
CA SER A 483 5.46 -2.65 3.64
C SER A 483 6.75 -2.97 2.87
N VAL A 484 7.36 -4.12 3.14
CA VAL A 484 8.54 -4.61 2.42
C VAL A 484 8.18 -4.91 0.97
N LEU A 485 7.06 -5.60 0.74
CA LEU A 485 6.53 -5.90 -0.59
C LEU A 485 6.22 -4.64 -1.40
N GLU A 486 5.57 -3.64 -0.79
CA GLU A 486 5.24 -2.38 -1.45
C GLU A 486 6.53 -1.65 -1.85
N ASN A 487 7.53 -1.57 -0.96
CA ASN A 487 8.79 -0.88 -1.27
C ASN A 487 9.52 -1.50 -2.47
N ASP A 488 9.65 -2.83 -2.50
CA ASP A 488 10.26 -3.55 -3.64
C ASP A 488 9.47 -3.34 -4.95
N LEU A 489 8.14 -3.33 -4.88
CA LEU A 489 7.30 -3.00 -6.03
C LEU A 489 7.58 -1.59 -6.55
N TRP A 490 7.59 -0.59 -5.66
CA TRP A 490 7.77 0.82 -6.05
C TRP A 490 9.18 1.10 -6.59
N GLU A 491 10.22 0.44 -6.07
CA GLU A 491 11.57 0.54 -6.64
C GLU A 491 11.59 0.05 -8.09
N LYS A 492 10.95 -1.09 -8.38
CA LYS A 492 10.87 -1.63 -9.75
C LYS A 492 10.03 -0.74 -10.67
N LEU A 493 8.95 -0.15 -10.16
CA LEU A 493 8.13 0.81 -10.91
C LEU A 493 8.93 2.06 -11.27
N ASP A 494 9.76 2.57 -10.38
CA ASP A 494 10.63 3.72 -10.63
C ASP A 494 11.67 3.42 -11.71
N ARG A 495 12.22 2.20 -11.73
CA ARG A 495 13.11 1.72 -12.80
C ARG A 495 12.41 1.61 -14.15
N ILE A 496 11.11 1.28 -14.17
CA ILE A 496 10.31 1.31 -15.40
C ILE A 496 10.11 2.75 -15.89
N GLU A 497 9.78 3.68 -15.00
CA GLU A 497 9.55 5.09 -15.38
C GLU A 497 10.81 5.78 -15.90
N THR A 498 11.98 5.42 -15.39
CA THR A 498 13.28 5.92 -15.84
C THR A 498 13.80 5.23 -17.10
N GLY A 499 13.13 4.16 -17.56
CA GLY A 499 13.52 3.38 -18.72
C GLY A 499 14.64 2.36 -18.47
N GLU A 500 15.07 2.18 -17.22
CA GLU A 500 16.08 1.19 -16.83
C GLU A 500 15.56 -0.26 -16.89
N LEU A 501 14.24 -0.44 -16.79
CA LEU A 501 13.59 -1.75 -16.83
C LEU A 501 12.40 -1.71 -17.79
N SER A 502 12.35 -2.62 -18.76
CA SER A 502 11.17 -2.75 -19.62
C SER A 502 10.01 -3.37 -18.84
N VAL A 503 8.77 -3.10 -19.24
CA VAL A 503 7.59 -3.72 -18.60
C VAL A 503 7.63 -5.23 -18.74
N GLU A 504 8.01 -5.75 -19.91
CA GLU A 504 8.18 -7.19 -20.11
C GLU A 504 9.28 -7.76 -19.20
N GLY A 505 10.43 -7.08 -19.09
CA GLY A 505 11.53 -7.45 -18.20
C GLY A 505 11.10 -7.46 -16.74
N PHE A 506 10.39 -6.42 -16.29
CA PHE A 506 9.77 -6.36 -14.97
C PHE A 506 8.85 -7.57 -14.75
N MET A 507 7.88 -7.79 -15.64
CA MET A 507 6.87 -8.85 -15.57
C MET A 507 7.47 -10.27 -15.59
N ASN A 508 8.67 -10.45 -16.15
CA ASN A 508 9.43 -11.71 -16.14
C ASN A 508 10.32 -11.86 -14.90
N SER A 509 10.75 -10.75 -14.31
CA SER A 509 11.61 -10.69 -13.13
C SER A 509 10.85 -10.52 -11.81
N ILE A 510 9.50 -10.52 -11.85
CA ILE A 510 8.69 -10.31 -10.64
C ILE A 510 9.01 -11.40 -9.63
N PHE A 511 9.57 -10.95 -8.52
CA PHE A 511 9.75 -11.72 -7.31
C PHE A 511 9.28 -10.86 -6.15
N PHE A 512 8.36 -11.40 -5.36
CA PHE A 512 7.84 -10.78 -4.16
C PHE A 512 8.24 -11.62 -2.96
N SER A 513 9.07 -11.06 -2.07
CA SER A 513 9.51 -11.74 -0.85
C SER A 513 8.34 -11.87 0.12
N LEU A 514 8.01 -13.10 0.53
CA LEU A 514 6.94 -13.36 1.49
C LEU A 514 7.49 -14.30 2.57
N ASP A 515 7.86 -13.72 3.69
CA ASP A 515 8.38 -14.46 4.83
C ASP A 515 7.28 -15.17 5.62
N ASP A 516 6.05 -14.63 5.62
CA ASP A 516 4.91 -15.21 6.32
C ASP A 516 4.12 -16.20 5.45
N GLU A 517 4.00 -17.44 5.93
CA GLU A 517 3.13 -18.44 5.32
C GLU A 517 1.64 -18.08 5.44
N THR A 518 1.23 -17.15 6.31
CA THR A 518 -0.17 -16.76 6.50
C THR A 518 -0.64 -15.61 5.59
N LEU A 519 0.27 -14.98 4.85
CA LEU A 519 -0.04 -13.90 3.90
C LEU A 519 -0.01 -14.40 2.44
N LYS A 520 -1.04 -14.07 1.68
CA LYS A 520 -1.05 -14.21 0.21
C LYS A 520 -0.92 -12.82 -0.41
N ILE A 521 -0.26 -12.70 -1.56
CA ILE A 521 -0.18 -11.40 -2.25
C ILE A 521 -1.56 -11.01 -2.80
N THR A 522 -2.23 -11.95 -3.47
CA THR A 522 -3.53 -11.76 -4.09
C THR A 522 -4.28 -13.08 -4.25
N ARG A 523 -5.43 -13.04 -4.94
CA ARG A 523 -6.32 -14.18 -5.20
C ARG A 523 -5.59 -15.27 -6.00
N PRO A 524 -5.46 -16.50 -5.47
CA PRO A 524 -4.69 -17.57 -6.12
C PRO A 524 -5.30 -18.06 -7.43
N ASN A 525 -6.61 -17.85 -7.65
CA ASN A 525 -7.25 -18.29 -8.88
C ASN A 525 -7.07 -17.29 -10.04
N VAL A 526 -6.73 -16.03 -9.73
CA VAL A 526 -6.52 -14.96 -10.72
C VAL A 526 -5.07 -14.93 -11.19
N ALA A 527 -4.14 -14.96 -10.22
CA ALA A 527 -2.71 -14.85 -10.49
C ALA A 527 -2.08 -16.23 -10.62
N ASN A 528 -1.36 -16.47 -11.72
CA ASN A 528 -0.51 -17.65 -11.84
C ASN A 528 0.85 -17.31 -11.23
N TYR A 529 1.10 -17.84 -10.03
CA TYR A 529 2.33 -17.59 -9.32
C TYR A 529 2.84 -18.86 -8.67
N LYS A 530 4.16 -19.05 -8.68
CA LYS A 530 4.84 -20.18 -8.05
C LYS A 530 5.56 -19.68 -6.80
N PRO A 531 5.38 -20.36 -5.64
CA PRO A 531 6.26 -20.14 -4.51
C PRO A 531 7.66 -20.57 -4.95
N VAL A 532 8.56 -19.60 -5.01
CA VAL A 532 9.96 -19.83 -5.29
C VAL A 532 10.74 -19.53 -4.05
N GLY A 533 11.60 -20.47 -3.69
CA GLY A 533 12.77 -20.12 -2.93
C GLY A 533 13.79 -19.52 -3.89
N ILE A 534 14.07 -18.23 -3.81
CA ILE A 534 15.26 -17.63 -4.43
C ILE A 534 16.30 -17.44 -3.33
N PHE A 535 17.57 -17.22 -3.61
CA PHE A 535 18.41 -16.19 -2.98
C PHE A 535 19.74 -16.79 -2.60
N SER A 536 20.80 -16.17 -3.09
CA SER A 536 22.12 -16.57 -2.67
C SER A 536 22.79 -15.49 -1.82
N TRP A 537 22.78 -14.21 -2.23
CA TRP A 537 23.49 -13.14 -1.51
C TRP A 537 22.70 -12.54 -0.34
N LEU A 538 23.33 -12.50 0.83
CA LEU A 538 22.91 -11.82 2.05
C LEU A 538 24.00 -10.85 2.50
N ASN A 539 23.64 -9.59 2.71
CA ASN A 539 24.59 -8.50 2.97
C ASN A 539 24.39 -7.92 4.37
N GLN A 540 25.49 -7.66 5.08
CA GLN A 540 25.45 -6.77 6.24
C GLN A 540 25.13 -5.34 5.79
N ASN A 541 24.13 -4.72 6.39
CA ASN A 541 23.68 -3.36 6.07
C ASN A 541 23.62 -2.43 7.31
N MET A 542 23.97 -2.96 8.49
CA MET A 542 24.00 -2.25 9.77
C MET A 542 25.39 -2.35 10.40
N VAL A 543 25.85 -1.27 11.02
CA VAL A 543 27.11 -1.28 11.79
C VAL A 543 26.95 -2.22 12.98
N HIS A 544 27.91 -3.13 13.12
CA HIS A 544 28.03 -4.05 14.24
C HIS A 544 29.47 -4.00 14.75
N PRO A 545 29.71 -3.80 16.06
CA PRO A 545 31.06 -3.73 16.60
C PRO A 545 31.87 -4.99 16.28
N THR A 546 33.07 -4.78 15.76
CA THR A 546 33.99 -5.85 15.37
C THR A 546 34.65 -6.49 16.57
N LYS A 547 34.46 -7.80 16.73
CA LYS A 547 35.06 -8.62 17.80
C LYS A 547 36.50 -9.02 17.46
N GLU A 548 37.29 -9.29 18.49
CA GLU A 548 38.70 -9.70 18.33
C GLU A 548 38.84 -10.99 17.50
N ILE A 549 37.95 -11.96 17.73
CA ILE A 549 37.92 -13.22 16.98
C ILE A 549 37.71 -13.01 15.47
N GLU A 550 36.95 -11.98 15.07
CA GLU A 550 36.74 -11.65 13.64
C GLU A 550 38.01 -11.07 13.01
N ARG A 551 38.77 -10.29 13.79
CA ARG A 551 40.08 -9.74 13.36
C ARG A 551 41.13 -10.85 13.23
N MET A 552 41.15 -11.79 14.18
CA MET A 552 42.01 -12.97 14.11
C MET A 552 41.66 -13.83 12.91
N PHE A 553 40.36 -14.07 12.66
CA PHE A 553 39.90 -14.80 11.49
C PHE A 553 40.35 -14.13 10.18
N TYR A 554 40.19 -12.82 10.04
CA TYR A 554 40.67 -12.07 8.87
C TYR A 554 42.17 -12.30 8.60
N LYS A 555 43.01 -12.13 9.63
CA LYS A 555 44.46 -12.33 9.53
C LYS A 555 44.84 -13.77 9.18
N ASN A 556 44.18 -14.75 9.80
CA ASN A 556 44.42 -16.16 9.52
C ASN A 556 44.09 -16.51 8.06
N VAL A 557 43.00 -15.95 7.51
CA VAL A 557 42.67 -16.13 6.09
C VAL A 557 43.72 -15.46 5.21
N GLU A 558 44.18 -14.27 5.56
CA GLU A 558 45.22 -13.52 4.83
C GLU A 558 46.54 -14.31 4.76
N GLU A 559 47.04 -14.82 5.89
CA GLU A 559 48.30 -15.58 5.98
C GLU A 559 48.27 -16.92 5.22
N GLN A 560 47.09 -17.53 5.10
CA GLN A 560 46.90 -18.84 4.47
C GLN A 560 46.24 -18.73 3.09
N SER A 561 46.07 -17.52 2.57
CA SER A 561 45.35 -17.28 1.34
C SER A 561 46.10 -17.78 0.10
N LYS A 562 45.33 -18.16 -0.91
CA LYS A 562 45.78 -18.31 -2.30
C LYS A 562 45.31 -17.11 -3.10
N ASN A 563 45.95 -16.86 -4.23
CA ASN A 563 45.54 -15.81 -5.15
C ASN A 563 44.63 -16.39 -6.24
N ILE A 564 43.56 -15.68 -6.58
CA ILE A 564 42.70 -15.94 -7.73
C ILE A 564 42.55 -14.67 -8.54
N GLU A 565 42.52 -14.79 -9.86
CA GLU A 565 42.24 -13.68 -10.75
C GLU A 565 40.82 -13.84 -11.28
N LEU A 566 39.95 -12.85 -11.02
CA LEU A 566 38.57 -12.83 -11.47
C LEU A 566 38.33 -11.52 -12.20
N GLY A 567 38.04 -11.59 -13.50
CA GLY A 567 37.79 -10.40 -14.30
C GLY A 567 38.97 -9.42 -14.36
N GLY A 568 40.20 -9.92 -14.42
CA GLY A 568 41.42 -9.11 -14.43
C GLY A 568 41.78 -8.46 -13.08
N ARG A 569 41.05 -8.78 -11.99
CA ARG A 569 41.38 -8.36 -10.62
C ARG A 569 41.89 -9.53 -9.80
N ARG A 570 42.92 -9.27 -8.99
CA ARG A 570 43.47 -10.27 -8.07
C ARG A 570 42.78 -10.19 -6.71
N PHE A 571 42.36 -11.36 -6.22
CA PHE A 571 41.76 -11.56 -4.92
C PHE A 571 42.54 -12.60 -4.14
N GLU A 572 42.59 -12.41 -2.83
CA GLU A 572 43.05 -13.43 -1.90
C GLU A 572 41.85 -14.24 -1.41
N TYR A 573 41.98 -15.55 -1.39
CA TYR A 573 40.90 -16.44 -0.95
C TYR A 573 41.42 -17.66 -0.19
N LYS A 574 40.54 -18.27 0.60
CA LYS A 574 40.75 -19.56 1.24
C LYS A 574 39.53 -20.45 0.99
N ASP A 575 39.77 -21.67 0.54
CA ASP A 575 38.73 -22.69 0.37
C ASP A 575 38.68 -23.61 1.59
N TYR A 576 37.47 -24.07 1.88
CA TYR A 576 37.15 -25.14 2.83
C TYR A 576 36.35 -26.20 2.07
N GLU A 577 36.56 -27.48 2.36
CA GLU A 577 35.89 -28.60 1.71
C GLU A 577 34.37 -28.58 1.96
N SER A 578 33.94 -28.06 3.12
CA SER A 578 32.52 -27.98 3.48
C SER A 578 32.19 -26.82 4.43
N LEU A 579 30.91 -26.44 4.53
CA LEU A 579 30.43 -25.47 5.52
C LEU A 579 30.61 -25.98 6.95
N THR A 580 30.51 -27.29 7.17
CA THR A 580 30.76 -27.92 8.47
C THR A 580 32.21 -27.72 8.92
N GLU A 581 33.16 -27.96 8.00
CA GLU A 581 34.58 -27.73 8.25
C GLU A 581 34.84 -26.25 8.51
N PHE A 582 34.30 -25.35 7.68
CA PHE A 582 34.41 -23.91 7.88
C PHE A 582 33.94 -23.49 9.28
N THR A 583 32.75 -23.93 9.70
CA THR A 583 32.20 -23.61 11.03
C THR A 583 33.13 -24.09 12.14
N LYS A 584 33.65 -25.33 12.02
CA LYS A 584 34.50 -25.96 13.03
C LYS A 584 35.89 -25.32 13.13
N GLU A 585 36.50 -24.97 12.00
CA GLU A 585 37.84 -24.40 11.95
C GLU A 585 37.88 -22.90 12.22
N SER A 586 36.88 -22.15 11.73
CA SER A 586 36.86 -20.69 11.87
C SER A 586 36.33 -20.21 13.21
N ASN A 587 35.40 -20.96 13.81
CA ASN A 587 34.65 -20.60 15.01
C ASN A 587 34.02 -19.18 14.94
N ILE A 588 33.67 -18.70 13.73
CA ILE A 588 33.15 -17.34 13.49
C ILE A 588 31.78 -17.30 12.83
N SER A 589 31.23 -18.45 12.43
CA SER A 589 29.97 -18.56 11.68
C SER A 589 28.80 -17.81 12.35
N SER A 590 28.65 -17.96 13.66
CA SER A 590 27.59 -17.29 14.44
C SER A 590 27.66 -15.75 14.36
N TYR A 591 28.86 -15.18 14.35
CA TYR A 591 29.07 -13.73 14.21
C TYR A 591 28.75 -13.23 12.80
N ILE A 592 29.19 -13.97 11.78
CA ILE A 592 28.88 -13.67 10.38
C ILE A 592 27.36 -13.64 10.18
N PHE A 593 26.66 -14.67 10.65
CA PHE A 593 25.23 -14.82 10.45
C PHE A 593 24.39 -13.80 11.21
N LYS A 594 24.84 -13.37 12.40
CA LYS A 594 24.27 -12.19 13.07
C LYS A 594 24.35 -10.94 12.20
N LYS A 595 25.54 -10.66 11.66
CA LYS A 595 25.81 -9.43 10.90
C LYS A 595 25.03 -9.35 9.59
N ILE A 596 24.70 -10.47 8.97
CA ILE A 596 23.86 -10.51 7.76
C ILE A 596 22.37 -10.73 8.05
N ASN A 597 21.95 -10.60 9.32
CA ASN A 597 20.56 -10.74 9.79
C ASN A 597 19.95 -12.14 9.52
N LEU A 598 20.73 -13.21 9.73
CA LEU A 598 20.31 -14.60 9.53
C LEU A 598 20.16 -15.40 10.85
N GLU A 599 20.25 -14.75 12.01
CA GLU A 599 20.22 -15.39 13.34
C GLU A 599 19.02 -16.33 13.54
N SER A 600 17.82 -15.94 13.11
CA SER A 600 16.59 -16.74 13.27
C SER A 600 16.46 -17.91 12.28
N ARG A 601 17.36 -18.01 11.29
CA ARG A 601 17.33 -19.02 10.22
C ARG A 601 18.63 -19.84 10.13
N TYR A 602 19.50 -19.71 11.13
CA TYR A 602 20.84 -20.33 11.20
C TYR A 602 20.82 -21.85 11.01
N GLU A 603 20.03 -22.56 11.82
CA GLU A 603 19.98 -24.03 11.80
C GLU A 603 19.52 -24.58 10.45
N ILE A 604 18.63 -23.83 9.78
CA ILE A 604 18.09 -24.17 8.46
C ILE A 604 19.14 -23.95 7.36
N ALA A 605 19.92 -22.88 7.45
CA ALA A 605 21.02 -22.63 6.49
C ALA A 605 22.14 -23.68 6.68
N GLU A 606 22.56 -23.93 7.91
CA GLU A 606 23.60 -24.92 8.21
C GLU A 606 23.19 -26.32 7.75
N ALA A 607 21.97 -26.78 8.03
CA ALA A 607 21.49 -28.09 7.61
C ALA A 607 21.47 -28.30 6.09
N ASN A 608 21.16 -27.25 5.31
CA ASN A 608 21.01 -27.34 3.85
C ASN A 608 22.33 -27.20 3.08
N PHE A 609 23.33 -26.51 3.64
CA PHE A 609 24.62 -26.28 2.97
C PHE A 609 25.81 -26.92 3.66
N LYS A 610 25.58 -27.73 4.70
CA LYS A 610 26.65 -28.36 5.51
C LYS A 610 27.78 -29.03 4.71
N GLU A 611 27.47 -29.64 3.57
CA GLU A 611 28.44 -30.35 2.70
C GLU A 611 28.94 -29.49 1.52
N PHE A 612 28.45 -28.26 1.36
CA PHE A 612 28.88 -27.41 0.24
C PHE A 612 30.26 -26.83 0.53
N PRO A 613 31.18 -26.83 -0.45
CA PRO A 613 32.47 -26.15 -0.29
C PRO A 613 32.27 -24.67 -0.03
N VAL A 614 33.08 -24.11 0.87
CA VAL A 614 33.05 -22.69 1.21
C VAL A 614 34.28 -22.02 0.65
N ARG A 615 34.10 -20.88 0.01
CA ARG A 615 35.17 -19.99 -0.42
C ARG A 615 35.07 -18.68 0.34
N VAL A 616 36.08 -18.37 1.14
CA VAL A 616 36.22 -17.09 1.80
C VAL A 616 37.12 -16.20 0.94
N ILE A 617 36.62 -15.03 0.54
CA ILE A 617 37.33 -14.07 -0.33
C ILE A 617 37.57 -12.79 0.45
N LEU A 618 38.83 -12.35 0.51
CA LEU A 618 39.20 -11.08 1.12
C LEU A 618 39.01 -9.94 0.11
N MET A 619 38.11 -9.02 0.44
CA MET A 619 37.76 -7.89 -0.41
C MET A 619 38.67 -6.70 -0.09
N LYS A 620 39.91 -6.75 -0.60
CA LYS A 620 40.93 -5.71 -0.41
C LYS A 620 40.83 -4.62 -1.49
N PRO A 621 41.10 -3.35 -1.15
CA PRO A 621 41.20 -2.29 -2.15
C PRO A 621 42.41 -2.54 -3.06
N GLN A 622 42.27 -2.23 -4.35
CA GLN A 622 43.36 -2.34 -5.32
C GLN A 622 44.39 -1.20 -5.18
N ASN A 623 44.02 -0.12 -4.48
CA ASN A 623 44.90 1.00 -4.13
C ASN A 623 45.34 0.88 -2.65
N ARG A 624 46.53 1.40 -2.31
CA ARG A 624 47.17 1.21 -0.98
C ARG A 624 46.43 1.83 0.21
N ASP A 625 45.43 2.68 -0.02
CA ASP A 625 44.69 3.33 1.06
C ASP A 625 43.57 2.44 1.59
N LYS A 626 43.46 2.40 2.91
CA LYS A 626 42.41 1.64 3.60
C LYS A 626 41.03 2.18 3.22
N PRO A 627 40.05 1.33 2.84
CA PRO A 627 38.75 1.82 2.44
C PRO A 627 38.00 2.37 3.65
N PHE A 628 37.03 3.25 3.40
CA PHE A 628 36.04 3.62 4.40
C PHE A 628 34.61 3.42 3.87
N ARG A 629 33.66 3.33 4.79
CA ARG A 629 32.23 3.30 4.49
C ARG A 629 31.53 4.41 5.27
N SER A 630 30.82 5.25 4.53
CA SER A 630 29.94 6.25 5.14
C SER A 630 28.76 5.55 5.79
N VAL A 631 28.49 5.93 7.03
CA VAL A 631 27.43 5.39 7.87
C VAL A 631 26.40 6.49 8.09
N SER A 632 25.11 6.13 7.93
CA SER A 632 24.01 7.06 8.22
C SER A 632 23.85 7.31 9.72
N GLU A 633 23.04 8.31 10.09
CA GLU A 633 22.68 8.56 11.50
C GLU A 633 22.08 7.32 12.18
N LYS A 634 21.36 6.48 11.41
CA LYS A 634 20.75 5.22 11.86
C LYS A 634 21.67 4.01 11.78
N GLN A 635 22.99 4.22 11.71
CA GLN A 635 24.01 3.17 11.64
C GLN A 635 23.92 2.25 10.40
N ARG A 636 23.31 2.71 9.30
CA ARG A 636 23.23 1.94 8.04
C ARG A 636 24.39 2.24 7.10
N PHE A 637 24.81 1.23 6.33
CA PHE A 637 25.79 1.38 5.26
C PHE A 637 25.53 0.37 4.12
N THR A 638 26.16 0.59 2.97
CA THR A 638 26.14 -0.35 1.85
C THR A 638 27.48 -1.07 1.74
N ILE A 639 27.45 -2.40 1.70
CA ILE A 639 28.68 -3.20 1.70
C ILE A 639 29.37 -3.18 0.33
N HIS A 640 28.62 -3.49 -0.73
CA HIS A 640 29.09 -3.44 -2.12
C HIS A 640 29.22 -1.97 -2.56
N ALA A 641 30.38 -1.60 -3.09
CA ALA A 641 30.55 -0.27 -3.65
C ALA A 641 29.76 -0.14 -4.96
N SER A 642 29.14 1.01 -5.19
CA SER A 642 28.52 1.36 -6.48
C SER A 642 29.60 1.52 -7.56
N GLY A 643 29.91 0.43 -8.26
CA GLY A 643 30.98 0.40 -9.25
C GLY A 643 30.96 -0.81 -10.17
N ALA A 644 29.79 -1.40 -10.45
CA ALA A 644 29.66 -2.31 -11.58
C ALA A 644 29.69 -1.47 -12.87
N ASN A 645 30.62 -1.78 -13.78
CA ASN A 645 30.61 -1.22 -15.13
C ASN A 645 29.22 -1.49 -15.74
N LYS A 646 28.60 -0.48 -16.33
CA LYS A 646 27.24 -0.61 -16.91
C LYS A 646 27.20 -1.48 -18.17
N ASP A 647 28.36 -1.83 -18.73
CA ASP A 647 28.54 -2.60 -19.96
C ASP A 647 29.50 -3.79 -19.71
N VAL A 648 29.03 -4.84 -19.04
CA VAL A 648 29.83 -6.05 -18.76
C VAL A 648 29.15 -7.28 -19.36
N ASP A 649 29.87 -8.01 -20.21
CA ASP A 649 29.42 -9.29 -20.76
C ASP A 649 29.73 -10.41 -19.75
N TYR A 650 28.69 -10.98 -19.13
CA TYR A 650 28.85 -12.04 -18.13
C TYR A 650 29.35 -13.38 -18.71
N ASN A 651 29.48 -13.49 -20.04
CA ASN A 651 30.14 -14.63 -20.68
C ASN A 651 31.65 -14.41 -20.87
N ASP A 652 32.14 -13.19 -20.66
CA ASP A 652 33.55 -12.84 -20.75
C ASP A 652 34.17 -12.75 -19.35
N GLU A 653 34.63 -13.89 -18.81
CA GLU A 653 35.26 -13.99 -17.48
C GLU A 653 36.55 -13.16 -17.34
N THR A 654 37.06 -12.55 -18.42
CA THR A 654 38.17 -11.59 -18.35
C THR A 654 37.73 -10.21 -17.85
N GLN A 655 36.43 -9.91 -17.84
CA GLN A 655 35.86 -8.67 -17.34
C GLN A 655 35.46 -8.77 -15.88
N TYR A 656 35.66 -7.68 -15.12
CA TYR A 656 35.22 -7.64 -13.72
C TYR A 656 33.73 -7.36 -13.59
N PHE A 657 32.98 -8.36 -13.11
CA PHE A 657 31.51 -8.33 -13.00
C PHE A 657 31.00 -7.49 -11.83
N GLY A 658 31.87 -7.15 -10.88
CA GLY A 658 31.51 -6.46 -9.64
C GLY A 658 31.43 -7.40 -8.44
N ASP A 659 31.59 -6.83 -7.23
CA ASP A 659 31.61 -7.57 -5.97
C ASP A 659 30.35 -8.46 -5.81
N SER A 660 29.17 -7.95 -6.14
CA SER A 660 27.89 -8.67 -6.01
C SER A 660 27.65 -9.76 -7.06
N LYS A 661 28.61 -9.98 -7.96
CA LYS A 661 28.53 -10.90 -9.10
C LYS A 661 29.72 -11.86 -9.19
N ILE A 662 30.54 -11.92 -8.14
CA ILE A 662 31.67 -12.85 -8.07
C ILE A 662 31.22 -14.33 -8.15
N ASP A 663 29.96 -14.63 -7.82
CA ASP A 663 29.37 -15.97 -7.96
C ASP A 663 29.20 -16.45 -9.41
N TYR A 664 29.26 -15.55 -10.40
CA TYR A 664 29.07 -15.88 -11.81
C TYR A 664 30.33 -16.49 -12.46
N TYR A 665 31.51 -16.30 -11.86
CA TYR A 665 32.75 -16.90 -12.35
C TYR A 665 32.74 -18.41 -12.18
N SER A 666 33.18 -19.13 -13.21
CA SER A 666 33.24 -20.59 -13.25
C SER A 666 33.95 -21.20 -12.03
N GLU A 667 34.98 -20.56 -11.49
CA GLU A 667 35.73 -21.03 -10.32
C GLU A 667 34.94 -20.99 -9.01
N ASN A 668 33.86 -20.21 -8.97
CA ASN A 668 33.01 -20.00 -7.79
C ASN A 668 31.69 -20.78 -7.86
N LYS A 669 31.44 -21.49 -8.96
CA LYS A 669 30.22 -22.27 -9.16
C LYS A 669 30.05 -23.33 -8.07
N ASN A 670 28.82 -23.48 -7.57
CA ASN A 670 28.42 -24.46 -6.55
C ASN A 670 29.14 -24.34 -5.18
N LYS A 671 29.60 -23.13 -4.81
CA LYS A 671 30.25 -22.86 -3.51
C LYS A 671 29.44 -21.85 -2.70
N VAL A 672 29.48 -21.99 -1.38
CA VAL A 672 29.11 -20.88 -0.48
C VAL A 672 30.25 -19.86 -0.55
N ILE A 673 29.94 -18.60 -0.86
CA ILE A 673 30.96 -17.56 -1.00
C ILE A 673 30.81 -16.59 0.17
N ILE A 674 31.86 -16.41 0.95
CA ILE A 674 31.90 -15.45 2.05
C ILE A 674 32.87 -14.34 1.66
N GLN A 675 32.35 -13.16 1.39
CA GLN A 675 33.16 -11.96 1.19
C GLN A 675 33.43 -11.30 2.54
N VAL A 676 34.71 -11.04 2.81
CA VAL A 676 35.14 -10.41 4.05
C VAL A 676 35.79 -9.06 3.72
N TYR A 677 35.21 -8.00 4.27
CA TYR A 677 35.66 -6.64 4.07
C TYR A 677 36.37 -6.12 5.33
N ASN A 678 37.45 -5.37 5.15
CA ASN A 678 38.10 -4.59 6.21
C ASN A 678 38.14 -3.12 5.77
N PHE A 679 37.43 -2.26 6.50
CA PHE A 679 37.39 -0.82 6.25
C PHE A 679 37.14 -0.03 7.55
N ASN A 680 37.24 1.29 7.49
CA ASN A 680 36.83 2.16 8.60
C ASN A 680 35.40 2.68 8.40
N TYR A 681 34.56 2.68 9.43
CA TYR A 681 33.27 3.36 9.39
C TYR A 681 33.46 4.85 9.63
N LYS A 682 32.83 5.70 8.79
CA LYS A 682 32.82 7.15 8.96
C LYS A 682 31.39 7.69 9.07
N ARG A 683 31.16 8.62 10.00
CA ARG A 683 29.93 9.42 10.09
C ARG A 683 30.31 10.88 10.15
N GLU A 684 29.73 11.69 9.27
CA GLU A 684 30.00 13.14 9.19
C GLU A 684 31.50 13.50 9.05
N GLY A 685 32.28 12.62 8.43
CA GLY A 685 33.73 12.80 8.23
C GLY A 685 34.59 12.27 9.37
N GLU A 686 34.02 11.96 10.53
CA GLU A 686 34.72 11.36 11.66
C GLU A 686 34.69 9.83 11.59
N ILE A 687 35.78 9.18 12.00
CA ILE A 687 35.86 7.73 12.09
C ILE A 687 35.12 7.29 13.36
N ILE A 688 34.08 6.47 13.20
CA ILE A 688 33.30 5.93 14.33
C ILE A 688 33.73 4.51 14.71
N GLU A 689 34.41 3.79 13.82
CA GLU A 689 35.03 2.49 14.10
C GLU A 689 36.20 2.24 13.15
N GLU A 690 37.34 1.82 13.68
CA GLU A 690 38.53 1.44 12.92
C GLU A 690 38.65 -0.07 12.74
N ASP A 691 39.19 -0.46 11.57
CA ASP A 691 39.43 -1.87 11.22
C ASP A 691 38.15 -2.71 11.39
N ALA A 692 37.02 -2.19 10.91
CA ALA A 692 35.74 -2.85 11.00
C ALA A 692 35.69 -4.02 10.02
N ILE A 693 35.22 -5.17 10.49
CA ILE A 693 35.01 -6.36 9.65
C ILE A 693 33.53 -6.48 9.31
N ALA A 694 33.24 -6.58 8.02
CA ALA A 694 31.89 -6.77 7.50
C ALA A 694 31.80 -7.93 6.51
N TYR A 695 30.61 -8.51 6.38
CA TYR A 695 30.39 -9.73 5.61
C TYR A 695 29.27 -9.61 4.58
N SER A 696 29.47 -10.28 3.45
CA SER A 696 28.44 -10.63 2.49
C SER A 696 28.57 -12.11 2.17
N VAL A 697 27.46 -12.85 2.19
CA VAL A 697 27.45 -14.31 2.03
C VAL A 697 26.53 -14.73 0.90
N PHE A 698 27.08 -15.49 -0.05
CA PHE A 698 26.37 -16.18 -1.10
C PHE A 698 26.14 -17.64 -0.70
N PHE A 699 24.90 -18.11 -0.75
CA PHE A 699 24.57 -19.52 -0.62
C PHE A 699 24.08 -20.09 -1.96
N PRO A 700 24.77 -21.07 -2.56
CA PRO A 700 24.41 -21.61 -3.86
C PRO A 700 23.08 -22.34 -3.74
N ASN A 701 22.06 -21.90 -4.48
CA ASN A 701 20.71 -22.50 -4.45
C ASN A 701 19.92 -22.32 -3.13
N TYR A 702 20.25 -21.33 -2.27
CA TYR A 702 19.44 -20.99 -1.09
C TYR A 702 18.13 -20.27 -1.46
N LYS A 703 17.18 -20.30 -0.52
CA LYS A 703 15.73 -20.19 -0.78
C LYS A 703 14.99 -19.28 0.25
N VAL A 704 15.23 -17.98 0.26
CA VAL A 704 14.19 -16.92 0.20
C VAL A 704 12.83 -17.35 -0.31
N LYS A 705 11.92 -17.78 0.56
CA LYS A 705 10.52 -18.01 0.16
C LYS A 705 9.93 -16.69 -0.34
N GLY A 706 9.49 -16.70 -1.57
CA GLY A 706 8.74 -15.63 -2.18
C GLY A 706 7.93 -16.19 -3.32
N ILE A 707 7.38 -15.30 -4.12
CA ILE A 707 6.46 -15.66 -5.17
C ILE A 707 6.96 -15.02 -6.46
N THR A 708 7.12 -15.84 -7.49
CA THR A 708 7.35 -15.37 -8.85
C THR A 708 6.17 -15.78 -9.73
N ARG A 709 6.11 -15.21 -10.91
CA ARG A 709 5.10 -15.58 -11.91
C ARG A 709 5.24 -17.05 -12.30
N GLY A 710 4.11 -17.75 -12.37
CA GLY A 710 4.03 -19.20 -12.56
C GLY A 710 4.15 -19.66 -14.00
#